data_AF-A0A078AQK6-F1
#
_entry.id   AF-A0A078AQK6-F1
#
_cell.length_a   1.000
_cell.length_b   1.000
_cell.length_c   1.000
_cell.angle_alpha   90.00
_cell.angle_beta   90.00
_cell.angle_gamma   90.00
#
_symmetry.space_group_name_H-M   'P 1'
#
loop_
_entity.id
_entity.type
_entity.pdbx_description
1 polymer ?
#
loop_
_entity_poly.entity_id
_entity_poly.type
_entity_poly.pdbx_seq_one_letter_code
_entity_poly.pdbx_strand_id
1 'polypeptide(L)'
;MQYEKAEKPNDVDVYFSKAFYIENPYDLINIDQVKQEIIKVKSNKCPINPGIDILELKIKGRGPAEDDIYAYDQTLIKNVRRGNTLLKFNLDGNSNIVFARKGLVKFFDLDLTFVHPSTRFESTEVTVTKSCLKNYILAGPLRSLLKGHKIEVVKTLKANGENCQVSFNSEFGQWVIAQKNSGLLARTRKDLEKYDNSIWEYAIYMARVWFDILDKIKVKPNGTQLLKQLKEIMTDRTFVGEYIGSIEHQHMVKYAEETIVFYAIVDNYSGKICWATEKALQVFNKFELNCVKIQSLGLFDNYKTLCDGLYQSFKDISKSKLVDEEEGSVLYFIKHHKSGDENKDKVMSLAKIKTLEYRAFRKMREKLRGYYRNKSSKGQESLINKFQKEMEELMNENELPQPLEFYVDVFKLAFEFIKHDPSQIEYLNKEYISFQENLMKYKAKISNSKLDKDAQKMFESQNISSYYEYEKPSFQQSFSFSEVNCKSTLKLVILTLPGMISDQELTQIGENYNFEIKHQIDFVYLSQIKPQEQPYLMIVNSIGEIDQYKDLSRVQDLFIIAFRLNQQSKAQSIEYIKQNPIAKDQLSNQQDLNIFFQTELESFKKLSQNFQSNYRFVDYSESNDLNILNKKLIYLKENYQKIHRQATEEEKKSYELNKSQRQNSYYSESATPKFGYDDFSFNEIFEQQDSSQIVSNTEQSSFQTANDTLYQSFEHESPQQIEEIKVQTKSATKKQNQIKEQVKETIQVIDQKNKKSKRSKNKKYAEEEEKIEENKTQQNEITHIGVQTRHQKKKTVQKSRIPKYLGINIEKDFKYGYKMEQLMQSVLQNLQDICPNDEILEIETAFNSETIDDKDGWNNVPNYHVTCLYVGGDAKIMESEIALKFCQDVQVAVKLMGCLIIQNRLVIGIPTLIDQEIENEFPHVTIMIRNCKAFDSNMALRLLCDKGCEFNDIYKRIMKSKSSSQFKQDESRRTENIEFMGSIHSAYIVAFEYPFEFRAKTQNYYQ
;
A
#
# COMPACT_ATOMS: atom_id res chain seq x y z
N MET A 1 -9.61 12.57 -14.23
CA MET A 1 -10.19 12.05 -15.48
C MET A 1 -9.21 11.26 -16.36
N GLN A 2 -7.96 10.98 -15.93
CA GLN A 2 -6.93 10.44 -16.84
C GLN A 2 -7.16 9.01 -17.39
N TYR A 3 -8.06 8.21 -16.81
CA TYR A 3 -8.27 6.83 -17.26
C TYR A 3 -9.40 6.70 -18.28
N GLU A 4 -10.44 7.52 -18.16
CA GLU A 4 -11.62 7.50 -19.03
C GLU A 4 -11.37 8.24 -20.36
N LYS A 5 -10.68 9.37 -20.30
CA LYS A 5 -10.52 10.30 -21.44
C LYS A 5 -9.16 10.25 -22.11
N ALA A 6 -8.25 9.38 -21.66
CA ALA A 6 -6.92 9.33 -22.25
C ALA A 6 -6.96 8.63 -23.61
N GLU A 7 -6.84 9.44 -24.67
CA GLU A 7 -6.73 8.96 -26.04
C GLU A 7 -5.27 8.92 -26.50
N LYS A 8 -4.41 9.76 -25.90
CA LYS A 8 -3.02 9.92 -26.27
C LYS A 8 -2.10 9.58 -25.08
N PRO A 9 -0.88 9.08 -25.34
CA PRO A 9 0.09 8.79 -24.28
C PRO A 9 0.47 9.96 -23.37
N ASN A 10 0.24 11.20 -23.79
CA ASN A 10 0.56 12.39 -22.99
C ASN A 10 -0.57 12.80 -22.05
N ASP A 11 -1.76 12.21 -22.20
CA ASP A 11 -2.90 12.44 -21.31
C ASP A 11 -2.77 11.68 -19.98
N VAL A 12 -1.79 10.77 -19.90
CA VAL A 12 -1.57 9.88 -18.76
C VAL A 12 -0.31 10.26 -18.02
N ASP A 13 -0.50 10.81 -16.84
CA ASP A 13 0.58 11.11 -15.93
C ASP A 13 1.03 9.86 -15.19
N VAL A 14 2.32 9.51 -15.32
CA VAL A 14 2.92 8.37 -14.63
C VAL A 14 3.86 8.88 -13.57
N TYR A 15 3.39 8.96 -12.32
CA TYR A 15 4.12 9.56 -11.20
C TYR A 15 5.51 8.93 -11.01
N PHE A 16 5.59 7.60 -11.06
CA PHE A 16 6.87 6.89 -10.95
C PHE A 16 7.88 7.27 -12.05
N SER A 17 7.39 7.55 -13.26
CA SER A 17 8.28 7.94 -14.37
C SER A 17 8.72 9.41 -14.26
N LYS A 18 7.88 10.28 -13.70
CA LYS A 18 8.19 11.71 -13.48
C LYS A 18 9.17 11.92 -12.32
N ALA A 19 9.15 11.05 -11.31
CA ALA A 19 10.06 11.13 -10.17
C ALA A 19 11.54 11.16 -10.61
N PHE A 20 12.33 12.04 -10.00
CA PHE A 20 13.77 12.08 -10.21
C PHE A 20 14.44 10.82 -9.65
N TYR A 21 15.43 10.28 -10.37
CA TYR A 21 16.23 9.15 -9.90
C TYR A 21 17.56 9.65 -9.35
N ILE A 22 17.89 9.26 -8.12
CA ILE A 22 19.14 9.58 -7.47
C ILE A 22 20.11 8.42 -7.73
N GLU A 23 21.03 8.63 -8.67
CA GLU A 23 22.03 7.63 -9.06
C GLU A 23 23.20 7.57 -8.08
N ASN A 24 23.62 8.74 -7.59
CA ASN A 24 24.75 8.87 -6.68
C ASN A 24 24.34 8.48 -5.23
N PRO A 25 24.99 7.49 -4.60
CA PRO A 25 24.68 7.08 -3.23
C PRO A 25 24.90 8.19 -2.18
N TYR A 26 25.79 9.16 -2.44
CA TYR A 26 25.97 10.32 -1.55
C TYR A 26 24.71 11.19 -1.49
N ASP A 27 24.14 11.49 -2.65
CA ASP A 27 22.92 12.28 -2.76
C ASP A 27 21.72 11.55 -2.16
N LEU A 28 21.74 10.21 -2.16
CA LEU A 28 20.68 9.41 -1.55
C LEU A 28 20.70 9.49 -0.02
N ILE A 29 21.88 9.55 0.60
CA ILE A 29 22.02 9.74 2.05
C ILE A 29 21.66 11.17 2.44
N ASN A 30 22.00 12.13 1.57
CA ASN A 30 21.72 13.54 1.74
C ASN A 30 20.41 13.97 1.07
N ILE A 31 19.50 13.03 0.80
CA ILE A 31 18.21 13.34 0.21
C ILE A 31 17.52 14.35 1.13
N ASP A 32 17.26 15.54 0.57
CA ASP A 32 16.69 16.78 1.17
C ASP A 32 16.57 16.81 2.71
N GLN A 33 17.13 17.83 3.37
CA GLN A 33 17.06 18.02 4.82
C GLN A 33 15.63 17.85 5.37
N VAL A 34 14.62 18.34 4.64
CA VAL A 34 13.20 18.18 5.00
C VAL A 34 12.77 16.70 5.09
N LYS A 35 13.34 15.82 4.26
CA LYS A 35 13.04 14.38 4.25
C LYS A 35 13.80 13.58 5.29
N GLN A 36 14.77 14.16 5.99
CA GLN A 36 15.46 13.49 7.11
C GLN A 36 14.51 13.23 8.30
N GLU A 37 13.41 13.97 8.38
CA GLU A 37 12.33 13.64 9.30
C GLU A 37 11.61 12.35 8.94
N ILE A 38 11.50 12.05 7.65
CA ILE A 38 10.78 10.89 7.11
C ILE A 38 11.70 9.67 7.00
N ILE A 39 12.97 9.86 6.61
CA ILE A 39 13.96 8.81 6.43
C ILE A 39 14.87 8.74 7.65
N LYS A 40 14.98 7.55 8.22
CA LYS A 40 15.99 7.19 9.21
C LYS A 40 17.14 6.47 8.50
N VAL A 41 18.33 7.05 8.57
CA VAL A 41 19.59 6.38 8.21
C VAL A 41 20.14 5.73 9.47
N LYS A 42 20.21 4.40 9.52
CA LYS A 42 20.83 3.66 10.61
C LYS A 42 22.24 3.27 10.19
N SER A 43 23.25 3.78 10.89
CA SER A 43 24.64 3.39 10.70
C SER A 43 25.04 2.33 11.71
N ASN A 44 25.65 1.23 11.26
CA ASN A 44 26.24 0.21 12.12
C ASN A 44 27.65 -0.13 11.62
N LYS A 45 28.62 -0.25 12.52
CA LYS A 45 29.96 -0.74 12.17
C LYS A 45 29.88 -2.21 11.76
N CYS A 46 30.56 -2.58 10.68
CA CYS A 46 30.66 -3.97 10.25
C CYS A 46 31.58 -4.76 11.21
N PRO A 47 31.08 -5.79 11.91
CA PRO A 47 31.88 -6.55 12.88
C PRO A 47 33.08 -7.29 12.27
N ILE A 48 32.99 -7.66 10.98
CA ILE A 48 34.08 -8.39 10.30
C ILE A 48 35.12 -7.45 9.68
N ASN A 49 34.77 -6.18 9.49
CA ASN A 49 35.66 -5.14 8.98
C ASN A 49 35.26 -3.77 9.58
N PRO A 50 35.85 -3.36 10.72
CA PRO A 50 35.50 -2.11 11.40
C PRO A 50 35.71 -0.84 10.57
N GLY A 51 36.46 -0.92 9.46
CA GLY A 51 36.63 0.16 8.49
C GLY A 51 35.40 0.42 7.61
N ILE A 52 34.37 -0.44 7.69
CA ILE A 52 33.13 -0.33 6.92
C ILE A 52 31.97 0.00 7.87
N ASP A 53 31.23 1.05 7.53
CA ASP A 53 29.91 1.38 8.06
C ASP A 53 28.81 0.87 7.13
N ILE A 54 27.90 0.08 7.69
CA ILE A 54 26.69 -0.40 7.02
C ILE A 54 25.59 0.62 7.28
N LEU A 55 25.20 1.34 6.23
CA LEU A 55 24.15 2.38 6.28
C LEU A 55 22.84 1.83 5.74
N GLU A 56 21.79 1.85 6.56
CA GLU A 56 20.48 1.31 6.22
C GLU A 56 19.45 2.43 6.16
N LEU A 57 18.81 2.59 5.00
CA LEU A 57 17.80 3.62 4.81
C LEU A 57 16.41 3.04 5.09
N LYS A 58 15.67 3.69 5.98
CA LYS A 58 14.35 3.24 6.43
C LYS A 58 13.39 4.41 6.56
N ILE A 59 12.14 4.24 6.13
CA ILE A 59 11.07 5.21 6.42
C ILE A 59 10.62 5.08 7.89
N LYS A 60 10.45 6.21 8.60
CA LYS A 60 10.00 6.23 10.01
C LYS A 60 8.54 5.79 10.18
N GLY A 61 7.71 5.96 9.15
CA GLY A 61 6.33 5.50 9.11
C GLY A 61 6.17 3.96 9.18
N ARG A 62 5.02 3.50 9.69
CA ARG A 62 4.65 2.08 9.77
C ARG A 62 3.21 1.88 9.33
N GLY A 63 2.91 0.70 8.78
CA GLY A 63 1.54 0.32 8.41
C GLY A 63 0.94 1.30 7.39
N PRO A 64 -0.31 1.77 7.58
CA PRO A 64 -0.95 2.72 6.67
C PRO A 64 -0.15 4.01 6.46
N ALA A 65 0.51 4.54 7.50
CA ALA A 65 1.32 5.75 7.39
C ALA A 65 2.55 5.55 6.49
N GLU A 66 3.15 4.35 6.47
CA GLU A 66 4.22 4.03 5.51
C GLU A 66 3.66 4.06 4.07
N ASP A 67 2.47 3.50 3.85
CA ASP A 67 1.82 3.48 2.55
C ASP A 67 1.47 4.89 2.06
N ASP A 68 0.96 5.76 2.94
CA ASP A 68 0.69 7.16 2.64
C ASP A 68 1.96 7.93 2.26
N ILE A 69 3.05 7.80 3.03
CA ILE A 69 4.34 8.46 2.73
C ILE A 69 4.81 8.11 1.31
N TYR A 70 4.80 6.82 0.95
CA TYR A 70 5.17 6.40 -0.40
C TYR A 70 4.14 6.81 -1.47
N ALA A 71 2.86 6.90 -1.11
CA ALA A 71 1.81 7.32 -2.03
C ALA A 71 1.99 8.80 -2.44
N TYR A 72 2.31 9.66 -1.47
CA TYR A 72 2.40 11.10 -1.68
C TYR A 72 3.75 11.57 -2.22
N ASP A 73 4.86 10.89 -1.91
CA ASP A 73 6.19 11.32 -2.33
C ASP A 73 6.78 10.42 -3.43
N GLN A 74 6.73 10.94 -4.66
CA GLN A 74 7.21 10.25 -5.87
C GLN A 74 8.73 10.01 -5.84
N THR A 75 9.50 10.89 -5.19
CA THR A 75 10.95 10.75 -5.06
C THR A 75 11.29 9.64 -4.07
N LEU A 76 10.55 9.53 -2.95
CA LEU A 76 10.77 8.45 -1.98
C LEU A 76 10.48 7.08 -2.58
N ILE A 77 9.34 6.89 -3.26
CA ILE A 77 9.01 5.59 -3.86
C ILE A 77 10.05 5.15 -4.89
N LYS A 78 10.66 6.08 -5.63
CA LYS A 78 11.66 5.75 -6.65
C LYS A 78 13.06 5.47 -6.07
N ASN A 79 13.45 6.14 -4.99
CA ASN A 79 14.84 6.11 -4.51
C ASN A 79 15.03 5.37 -3.18
N VAL A 80 14.07 5.48 -2.26
CA VAL A 80 14.10 4.76 -0.97
C VAL A 80 13.29 3.47 -1.12
N ARG A 81 13.98 2.39 -1.49
CA ARG A 81 13.39 1.06 -1.68
C ARG A 81 13.26 0.32 -0.34
N ARG A 82 12.46 -0.75 -0.32
CA ARG A 82 12.35 -1.63 0.84
C ARG A 82 13.57 -2.56 0.90
N GLY A 83 14.67 -2.04 1.42
CA GLY A 83 15.94 -2.76 1.54
C GLY A 83 17.12 -2.05 0.87
N ASN A 84 17.30 -0.75 1.09
CA ASN A 84 18.54 -0.07 0.70
C ASN A 84 19.60 -0.29 1.78
N THR A 85 20.75 -0.80 1.37
CA THR A 85 21.97 -0.81 2.19
C THR A 85 23.11 -0.21 1.39
N LEU A 86 23.77 0.78 1.99
CA LEU A 86 24.98 1.39 1.46
C LEU A 86 26.15 1.01 2.36
N LEU A 87 27.34 0.89 1.78
CA LEU A 87 28.58 0.72 2.53
C LEU A 87 29.34 2.04 2.47
N LYS A 88 29.69 2.57 3.64
CA LYS A 88 30.58 3.73 3.77
C LYS A 88 31.92 3.26 4.34
N PHE A 89 33.01 3.65 3.72
CA PHE A 89 34.36 3.23 4.10
C PHE A 89 35.38 4.28 3.66
N ASN A 90 36.63 4.17 4.10
CA ASN A 90 37.69 5.10 3.70
C ASN A 90 38.72 4.37 2.84
N LEU A 91 39.01 4.88 1.65
CA LEU A 91 40.15 4.49 0.82
C LEU A 91 41.04 5.72 0.63
N ASP A 92 42.33 5.59 0.92
CA ASP A 92 43.33 6.65 0.73
C ASP A 92 42.95 7.99 1.41
N GLY A 93 42.29 7.91 2.57
CA GLY A 93 41.82 9.08 3.33
C GLY A 93 40.51 9.69 2.82
N ASN A 94 40.00 9.27 1.66
CA ASN A 94 38.72 9.70 1.13
C ASN A 94 37.59 8.77 1.59
N SER A 95 36.51 9.37 2.08
CA SER A 95 35.28 8.61 2.35
C SER A 95 34.66 8.20 1.02
N ASN A 96 34.30 6.92 0.90
CA ASN A 96 33.66 6.27 -0.23
C ASN A 96 32.31 5.71 0.20
N ILE A 97 31.30 5.79 -0.68
CA ILE A 97 29.98 5.20 -0.45
C ILE A 97 29.54 4.46 -1.70
N VAL A 98 29.15 3.19 -1.52
CA VAL A 98 28.67 2.33 -2.61
C VAL A 98 27.35 1.66 -2.25
N PHE A 99 26.55 1.28 -3.25
CA PHE A 99 25.38 0.44 -3.00
C PHE A 99 25.83 -0.99 -2.71
N ALA A 100 25.60 -1.45 -1.48
CA ALA A 100 25.72 -2.86 -1.14
C ALA A 100 24.54 -3.64 -1.74
N ARG A 101 23.33 -3.09 -1.55
CA ARG A 101 22.06 -3.77 -1.83
C ARG A 101 20.96 -2.77 -2.13
N LYS A 102 20.06 -3.14 -3.04
CA LYS A 102 18.84 -2.42 -3.35
C LYS A 102 17.66 -3.38 -3.51
N GLY A 103 16.73 -3.32 -2.55
CA GLY A 103 15.49 -4.08 -2.60
C GLY A 103 14.49 -3.58 -3.65
N LEU A 104 13.33 -4.23 -3.71
CA LEU A 104 12.22 -3.81 -4.55
C LEU A 104 11.62 -2.47 -4.10
N VAL A 105 11.01 -1.81 -5.08
CA VAL A 105 10.17 -0.63 -4.90
C VAL A 105 9.01 -0.93 -3.95
N LYS A 106 8.51 0.08 -3.23
CA LYS A 106 7.24 -0.11 -2.50
C LYS A 106 6.14 -0.39 -3.52
N PHE A 107 5.45 -1.52 -3.37
CA PHE A 107 4.25 -1.84 -4.13
C PHE A 107 3.05 -2.11 -3.21
N PHE A 108 1.86 -1.99 -3.79
CA PHE A 108 0.60 -1.84 -3.07
C PHE A 108 -0.37 -2.97 -3.41
N ASP A 109 -1.36 -3.15 -2.54
CA ASP A 109 -2.47 -4.05 -2.84
C ASP A 109 -3.25 -3.48 -4.04
N LEU A 110 -3.60 -4.33 -5.01
CA LEU A 110 -4.53 -3.95 -6.07
C LEU A 110 -5.92 -3.79 -5.42
N ASP A 111 -6.54 -2.62 -5.54
CA ASP A 111 -7.92 -2.44 -5.06
C ASP A 111 -8.88 -2.92 -6.15
N LEU A 112 -9.93 -3.66 -5.78
CA LEU A 112 -10.92 -4.17 -6.72
C LEU A 112 -11.54 -3.04 -7.54
N THR A 113 -11.79 -1.88 -6.92
CA THR A 113 -12.37 -0.70 -7.58
C THR A 113 -11.45 -0.11 -8.65
N PHE A 114 -10.16 -0.46 -8.69
CA PHE A 114 -9.27 0.01 -9.74
C PHE A 114 -9.50 -0.70 -11.07
N VAL A 115 -10.04 -1.92 -11.03
CA VAL A 115 -10.20 -2.80 -12.19
C VAL A 115 -11.66 -3.24 -12.40
N HIS A 116 -12.55 -2.98 -11.46
CA HIS A 116 -13.97 -3.29 -11.56
C HIS A 116 -14.59 -2.66 -12.82
N PRO A 117 -15.42 -3.40 -13.59
CA PRO A 117 -15.96 -2.92 -14.85
C PRO A 117 -16.65 -1.55 -14.78
N SER A 118 -17.37 -1.26 -13.69
CA SER A 118 -18.08 0.01 -13.49
C SER A 118 -17.17 1.18 -13.07
N THR A 119 -16.12 0.95 -12.28
CA THR A 119 -15.35 2.03 -11.64
C THR A 119 -13.91 2.19 -12.16
N ARG A 120 -13.43 1.26 -13.00
CA ARG A 120 -12.05 1.26 -13.53
C ARG A 120 -11.66 2.54 -14.28
N PHE A 121 -12.61 3.26 -14.85
CA PHE A 121 -12.36 4.53 -15.55
C PHE A 121 -12.53 5.76 -14.65
N GLU A 122 -13.20 5.61 -13.52
CA GLU A 122 -13.49 6.69 -12.59
C GLU A 122 -12.22 7.17 -11.88
N SER A 123 -12.21 8.46 -11.56
CA SER A 123 -11.11 9.13 -10.86
C SER A 123 -11.57 10.15 -9.81
N THR A 124 -12.88 10.41 -9.71
CA THR A 124 -13.47 11.47 -8.89
C THR A 124 -13.91 10.99 -7.50
N GLU A 125 -14.16 9.69 -7.32
CA GLU A 125 -14.68 9.14 -6.05
C GLU A 125 -13.61 8.52 -5.14
N VAL A 126 -12.34 8.54 -5.55
CA VAL A 126 -11.23 7.96 -4.78
C VAL A 126 -10.51 9.01 -3.95
N THR A 127 -10.16 8.64 -2.72
CA THR A 127 -9.27 9.46 -1.88
C THR A 127 -7.94 9.73 -2.60
N VAL A 128 -7.26 10.83 -2.24
CA VAL A 128 -5.98 11.20 -2.87
C VAL A 128 -4.96 10.04 -2.79
N THR A 129 -4.83 9.38 -1.63
CA THR A 129 -4.00 8.17 -1.50
C THR A 129 -4.39 7.12 -2.54
N LYS A 130 -5.67 6.72 -2.63
CA LYS A 130 -6.13 5.70 -3.59
C LYS A 130 -5.86 6.09 -5.04
N SER A 131 -6.02 7.36 -5.39
CA SER A 131 -5.68 7.90 -6.71
C SER A 131 -4.19 7.72 -7.02
N CYS A 132 -3.30 8.05 -6.08
CA CYS A 132 -1.87 7.81 -6.20
C CYS A 132 -1.54 6.31 -6.34
N LEU A 133 -2.17 5.45 -5.53
CA LEU A 133 -1.97 4.00 -5.61
C LEU A 133 -2.38 3.45 -6.98
N LYS A 134 -3.56 3.85 -7.49
CA LYS A 134 -4.03 3.51 -8.84
C LYS A 134 -3.03 3.98 -9.89
N ASN A 135 -2.49 5.20 -9.76
CA ASN A 135 -1.44 5.72 -10.65
C ASN A 135 -0.19 4.84 -10.68
N TYR A 136 0.38 4.52 -9.52
CA TYR A 136 1.60 3.70 -9.43
C TYR A 136 1.43 2.29 -10.01
N ILE A 137 0.21 1.74 -9.98
CA ILE A 137 -0.08 0.41 -10.52
C ILE A 137 -0.41 0.47 -12.01
N LEU A 138 -1.37 1.32 -12.43
CA LEU A 138 -2.04 1.21 -13.74
C LEU A 138 -1.67 2.30 -14.75
N ALA A 139 -1.13 3.45 -14.33
CA ALA A 139 -0.83 4.54 -15.27
C ALA A 139 0.30 4.17 -16.25
N GLY A 140 1.34 3.49 -15.76
CA GLY A 140 2.45 2.99 -16.58
C GLY A 140 1.98 2.02 -17.69
N PRO A 141 1.22 0.96 -17.33
CA PRO A 141 0.56 0.09 -18.30
C PRO A 141 -0.33 0.84 -19.30
N LEU A 142 -1.27 1.68 -18.84
CA LEU A 142 -2.16 2.45 -19.71
C LEU A 142 -1.38 3.30 -20.72
N ARG A 143 -0.42 4.11 -20.25
CA ARG A 143 0.40 4.96 -21.11
C ARG A 143 1.18 4.16 -22.16
N SER A 144 1.60 2.94 -21.82
CA SER A 144 2.35 2.09 -22.74
C SER A 144 1.45 1.47 -23.81
N LEU A 145 0.24 1.06 -23.45
CA LEU A 145 -0.77 0.56 -24.40
C LEU A 145 -1.14 1.66 -25.41
N LEU A 146 -1.33 2.91 -24.96
CA LEU A 146 -1.58 4.06 -25.83
C LEU A 146 -0.42 4.35 -26.81
N LYS A 147 0.81 3.88 -26.51
CA LYS A 147 1.97 3.99 -27.43
C LYS A 147 2.05 2.85 -28.44
N GLY A 148 1.11 1.92 -28.41
CA GLY A 148 1.09 0.70 -29.22
C GLY A 148 2.01 -0.40 -28.70
N HIS A 149 2.47 -0.32 -27.45
CA HIS A 149 3.15 -1.45 -26.79
C HIS A 149 2.14 -2.48 -26.30
N LYS A 150 2.59 -3.70 -26.04
CA LYS A 150 1.78 -4.72 -25.37
C LYS A 150 2.20 -4.82 -23.90
N ILE A 151 1.26 -5.18 -23.04
CA ILE A 151 1.50 -5.41 -21.61
C ILE A 151 1.26 -6.88 -21.30
N GLU A 152 2.28 -7.58 -20.83
CA GLU A 152 2.10 -8.88 -20.19
C GLU A 152 1.89 -8.67 -18.69
N VAL A 153 0.95 -9.42 -18.12
CA VAL A 153 0.83 -9.50 -16.66
C VAL A 153 1.34 -10.86 -16.20
N VAL A 154 2.43 -10.86 -15.47
CA VAL A 154 3.00 -12.08 -14.89
C VAL A 154 2.61 -12.16 -13.41
N LYS A 155 1.92 -13.24 -13.04
CA LYS A 155 1.57 -13.61 -11.68
C LYS A 155 2.69 -14.45 -11.08
N THR A 156 3.16 -14.08 -9.90
CA THR A 156 4.03 -14.93 -9.10
C THR A 156 3.37 -15.27 -7.76
N LEU A 157 3.61 -16.47 -7.25
CA LEU A 157 3.17 -16.83 -5.90
C LEU A 157 3.77 -15.86 -4.88
N LYS A 158 2.95 -15.36 -3.96
CA LYS A 158 3.42 -14.52 -2.88
C LYS A 158 3.75 -15.41 -1.68
N ALA A 159 4.99 -15.90 -1.68
CA ALA A 159 5.56 -16.68 -0.58
C ALA A 159 5.27 -16.03 0.78
N ASN A 160 4.83 -16.84 1.74
CA ASN A 160 4.50 -16.42 3.09
C ASN A 160 5.67 -16.65 4.07
N GLY A 161 6.73 -15.84 3.96
CA GLY A 161 7.91 -15.90 4.81
C GLY A 161 8.39 -14.52 5.26
N GLU A 162 9.70 -14.40 5.47
CA GLU A 162 10.37 -13.13 5.73
C GLU A 162 11.18 -12.69 4.50
N ASN A 163 11.13 -11.41 4.18
CA ASN A 163 11.86 -10.88 3.02
C ASN A 163 13.37 -11.11 3.19
N CYS A 164 13.99 -11.76 2.20
CA CYS A 164 15.42 -12.03 2.14
C CYS A 164 16.02 -11.39 0.88
N GLN A 165 17.18 -10.77 1.03
CA GLN A 165 17.87 -10.08 -0.05
C GLN A 165 19.35 -10.43 0.01
N VAL A 166 19.89 -10.85 -1.14
CA VAL A 166 21.28 -11.27 -1.26
C VAL A 166 21.93 -10.55 -2.42
N SER A 167 23.13 -10.02 -2.21
CA SER A 167 23.96 -9.41 -3.25
C SER A 167 25.43 -9.75 -2.99
N PHE A 168 26.27 -9.58 -4.01
CA PHE A 168 27.71 -9.75 -3.87
C PHE A 168 28.40 -8.41 -4.10
N ASN A 169 29.13 -7.93 -3.10
CA ASN A 169 29.97 -6.77 -3.24
C ASN A 169 31.37 -7.25 -3.67
N SER A 170 31.72 -6.97 -4.92
CA SER A 170 32.98 -7.39 -5.54
C SER A 170 34.20 -6.68 -4.93
N GLU A 171 34.05 -5.42 -4.53
CA GLU A 171 35.10 -4.60 -3.94
C GLU A 171 35.68 -5.20 -2.66
N PHE A 172 34.83 -5.73 -1.77
CA PHE A 172 35.26 -6.39 -0.54
C PHE A 172 35.33 -7.91 -0.66
N GLY A 173 34.84 -8.48 -1.77
CA GLY A 173 34.69 -9.93 -1.94
C GLY A 173 33.73 -10.55 -0.92
N GLN A 174 32.67 -9.81 -0.55
CA GLN A 174 31.75 -10.16 0.53
C GLN A 174 30.31 -10.33 0.01
N TRP A 175 29.58 -11.25 0.61
CA TRP A 175 28.14 -11.33 0.46
C TRP A 175 27.49 -10.29 1.36
N VAL A 176 26.48 -9.60 0.83
CA VAL A 176 25.54 -8.82 1.61
C VAL A 176 24.28 -9.66 1.74
N ILE A 177 23.98 -10.14 2.96
CA ILE A 177 22.76 -10.90 3.25
C ILE A 177 21.90 -10.06 4.19
N ALA A 178 20.63 -9.88 3.85
CA ALA A 178 19.81 -8.92 4.55
C ALA A 178 18.33 -9.30 4.57
N GLN A 179 17.69 -8.95 5.68
CA GLN A 179 16.23 -8.83 5.77
C GLN A 179 15.77 -7.45 5.27
N LYS A 180 14.46 -7.15 5.30
CA LYS A 180 13.88 -5.88 4.79
C LYS A 180 14.65 -4.63 5.21
N ASN A 181 15.06 -4.51 6.48
CA ASN A 181 15.69 -3.29 7.02
C ASN A 181 16.96 -3.54 7.84
N SER A 182 17.55 -4.74 7.77
CA SER A 182 18.80 -5.07 8.46
C SER A 182 19.65 -5.96 7.56
N GLY A 183 20.91 -5.61 7.32
CA GLY A 183 21.85 -6.36 6.49
C GLY A 183 23.17 -6.60 7.20
N LEU A 184 23.82 -7.69 6.82
CA LEU A 184 25.16 -8.04 7.28
C LEU A 184 26.08 -8.36 6.11
N LEU A 185 27.39 -8.28 6.37
CA LEU A 185 28.45 -8.65 5.46
C LEU A 185 29.10 -9.96 5.93
N ALA A 186 29.26 -10.94 5.03
CA ALA A 186 29.92 -12.19 5.36
C ALA A 186 30.64 -12.78 4.15
N ARG A 187 31.80 -13.41 4.37
CA ARG A 187 32.49 -14.23 3.35
C ARG A 187 32.22 -15.71 3.56
N THR A 188 32.15 -16.11 4.82
CA THR A 188 31.99 -17.50 5.25
C THR A 188 31.10 -17.58 6.49
N ARG A 189 30.68 -18.79 6.89
CA ARG A 189 29.92 -19.02 8.13
C ARG A 189 30.64 -18.52 9.40
N LYS A 190 31.97 -18.60 9.44
CA LYS A 190 32.77 -18.13 10.58
C LYS A 190 32.63 -16.63 10.81
N ASP A 191 32.34 -15.85 9.76
CA ASP A 191 32.11 -14.42 9.91
C ASP A 191 30.80 -14.14 10.69
N LEU A 192 29.83 -15.07 10.68
CA LEU A 192 28.56 -14.92 11.40
C LEU A 192 28.73 -14.94 12.92
N GLU A 193 29.74 -15.62 13.43
CA GLU A 193 30.05 -15.72 14.87
C GLU A 193 30.47 -14.37 15.48
N LYS A 194 30.84 -13.40 14.63
CA LYS A 194 31.28 -12.07 15.07
C LYS A 194 30.13 -11.08 15.28
N TYR A 195 28.92 -11.43 14.85
CA TYR A 195 27.75 -10.58 15.00
C TYR A 195 27.09 -10.85 16.34
N ASP A 196 26.69 -9.79 17.06
CA ASP A 196 25.81 -9.96 18.22
C ASP A 196 24.41 -10.38 17.76
N ASN A 197 23.74 -11.22 18.55
CA ASN A 197 22.49 -11.82 18.10
C ASN A 197 21.28 -10.86 18.13
N SER A 198 21.43 -9.58 18.50
CA SER A 198 20.24 -8.77 18.83
C SER A 198 19.60 -8.07 17.62
N ILE A 199 20.39 -7.50 16.71
CA ILE A 199 19.87 -6.71 15.57
C ILE A 199 20.02 -7.41 14.22
N TRP A 200 20.88 -8.44 14.15
CA TRP A 200 21.19 -9.20 12.94
C TRP A 200 20.64 -10.62 12.97
N GLU A 201 19.89 -11.01 13.99
CA GLU A 201 19.39 -12.38 14.20
C GLU A 201 18.82 -13.03 12.93
N TYR A 202 17.83 -12.37 12.32
CA TYR A 202 17.20 -12.83 11.07
C TYR A 202 18.19 -12.91 9.91
N ALA A 203 19.08 -11.92 9.78
CA ALA A 203 20.07 -11.92 8.70
C ALA A 203 21.10 -13.04 8.89
N ILE A 204 21.41 -13.44 10.13
CA ILE A 204 22.26 -14.59 10.44
C ILE A 204 21.58 -15.89 10.02
N TYR A 205 20.28 -16.08 10.32
CA TYR A 205 19.53 -17.26 9.86
C TYR A 205 19.50 -17.34 8.33
N MET A 206 19.15 -16.25 7.66
CA MET A 206 19.19 -16.15 6.20
C MET A 206 20.58 -16.43 5.63
N ALA A 207 21.65 -15.95 6.28
CA ALA A 207 23.01 -16.18 5.82
C ALA A 207 23.43 -17.65 5.95
N ARG A 208 22.98 -18.36 6.99
CA ARG A 208 23.21 -19.81 7.12
C ARG A 208 22.60 -20.57 5.95
N VAL A 209 21.33 -20.31 5.66
CA VAL A 209 20.63 -20.92 4.52
C VAL A 209 21.28 -20.54 3.19
N TRP A 210 21.69 -19.28 3.03
CA TRP A 210 22.43 -18.87 1.83
C TRP A 210 23.73 -19.65 1.68
N PHE A 211 24.50 -19.83 2.74
CA PHE A 211 25.71 -20.65 2.68
C PHE A 211 25.41 -22.12 2.39
N ASP A 212 24.28 -22.68 2.85
CA ASP A 212 23.86 -24.04 2.50
C ASP A 212 23.60 -24.16 0.99
N ILE A 213 22.97 -23.16 0.39
CA ILE A 213 22.76 -23.06 -1.07
C ILE A 213 24.12 -22.99 -1.80
N LEU A 214 25.04 -22.13 -1.34
CA LEU A 214 26.37 -22.02 -1.95
C LEU A 214 27.17 -23.32 -1.85
N ASP A 215 27.07 -24.03 -0.73
CA ASP A 215 27.76 -25.31 -0.53
C ASP A 215 27.17 -26.38 -1.48
N LYS A 216 25.85 -26.41 -1.69
CA LYS A 216 25.19 -27.25 -2.72
C LYS A 216 25.69 -26.94 -4.13
N ILE A 217 25.94 -25.68 -4.48
CA ILE A 217 26.50 -25.30 -5.79
C ILE A 217 27.95 -25.79 -5.94
N LYS A 218 28.78 -25.62 -4.90
CA LYS A 218 30.20 -25.99 -4.95
C LYS A 218 30.45 -27.48 -5.18
N VAL A 219 29.59 -28.36 -4.66
CA VAL A 219 29.76 -29.82 -4.78
C VAL A 219 29.37 -30.37 -6.16
N LYS A 220 28.76 -29.56 -7.03
CA LYS A 220 28.40 -29.97 -8.39
C LYS A 220 29.62 -30.08 -9.31
N PRO A 221 29.52 -30.84 -10.42
CA PRO A 221 30.48 -30.72 -11.51
C PRO A 221 30.59 -29.26 -11.94
N ASN A 222 31.82 -28.73 -12.01
CA ASN A 222 32.10 -27.31 -12.29
C ASN A 222 31.59 -26.29 -11.23
N GLY A 223 31.29 -26.74 -10.01
CA GLY A 223 30.74 -25.90 -8.94
C GLY A 223 31.55 -24.62 -8.63
N THR A 224 32.89 -24.69 -8.71
CA THR A 224 33.76 -23.50 -8.55
C THR A 224 33.54 -22.46 -9.65
N GLN A 225 33.41 -22.90 -10.90
CA GLN A 225 33.16 -22.00 -12.03
C GLN A 225 31.75 -21.43 -11.96
N LEU A 226 30.75 -22.24 -11.61
CA LEU A 226 29.37 -21.79 -11.38
C LEU A 226 29.30 -20.74 -10.26
N LEU A 227 30.00 -20.96 -9.15
CA LEU A 227 30.05 -19.99 -8.06
C LEU A 227 30.72 -18.67 -8.47
N LYS A 228 31.77 -18.74 -9.32
CA LYS A 228 32.40 -17.55 -9.89
C LYS A 228 31.41 -16.77 -10.77
N GLN A 229 30.72 -17.46 -11.67
CA GLN A 229 29.69 -16.85 -12.52
C GLN A 229 28.53 -16.27 -11.71
N LEU A 230 28.14 -16.92 -10.62
CA LEU A 230 27.10 -16.41 -9.71
C LEU A 230 27.55 -15.09 -9.06
N LYS A 231 28.80 -14.99 -8.60
CA LYS A 231 29.34 -13.74 -8.07
C LYS A 231 29.40 -12.64 -9.12
N GLU A 232 29.81 -12.97 -10.34
CA GLU A 232 29.88 -12.03 -11.46
C GLU A 232 28.49 -11.48 -11.80
N ILE A 233 27.46 -12.33 -11.92
CA ILE A 233 26.11 -11.86 -12.22
C ILE A 233 25.48 -11.09 -11.06
N MET A 234 25.80 -11.44 -9.81
CA MET A 234 25.34 -10.71 -8.62
C MET A 234 26.13 -9.43 -8.32
N THR A 235 27.22 -9.17 -9.04
CA THR A 235 27.92 -7.89 -8.94
C THR A 235 26.99 -6.78 -9.40
N ASP A 236 26.82 -5.77 -8.54
CA ASP A 236 25.89 -4.64 -8.70
C ASP A 236 24.41 -5.02 -8.79
N ARG A 237 24.05 -6.23 -8.35
CA ARG A 237 22.67 -6.73 -8.38
C ARG A 237 22.26 -7.36 -7.07
N THR A 238 21.01 -7.14 -6.72
CA THR A 238 20.37 -7.76 -5.56
C THR A 238 19.37 -8.80 -6.03
N PHE A 239 19.55 -10.03 -5.57
CA PHE A 239 18.57 -11.09 -5.70
C PHE A 239 17.61 -10.96 -4.52
N VAL A 240 16.31 -10.89 -4.81
CA VAL A 240 15.25 -10.71 -3.83
C VAL A 240 14.45 -12.02 -3.76
N GLY A 241 14.28 -12.52 -2.54
CA GLY A 241 13.54 -13.73 -2.24
C GLY A 241 12.80 -13.65 -0.92
N GLU A 242 12.20 -14.76 -0.54
CA GLU A 242 11.54 -14.96 0.73
C GLU A 242 12.22 -16.12 1.47
N TYR A 243 12.64 -15.87 2.71
CA TYR A 243 13.11 -16.88 3.64
C TYR A 243 11.90 -17.56 4.28
N ILE A 244 11.81 -18.87 4.09
CA ILE A 244 10.65 -19.69 4.45
C ILE A 244 11.06 -20.91 5.27
N GLY A 245 10.09 -21.53 5.95
CA GLY A 245 10.23 -22.84 6.63
C GLY A 245 10.72 -22.80 8.07
N SER A 246 11.17 -21.65 8.56
CA SER A 246 11.53 -21.48 9.97
C SER A 246 10.28 -21.32 10.85
N ILE A 247 9.99 -22.32 11.70
CA ILE A 247 8.78 -22.39 12.52
C ILE A 247 8.54 -21.12 13.37
N GLU A 248 9.61 -20.52 13.89
CA GLU A 248 9.58 -19.32 14.74
C GLU A 248 9.27 -18.02 13.95
N HIS A 249 9.52 -18.04 12.64
CA HIS A 249 9.43 -16.85 11.78
C HIS A 249 8.33 -16.97 10.73
N GLN A 250 7.67 -18.11 10.68
CA GLN A 250 6.66 -18.43 9.70
C GLN A 250 5.30 -17.84 10.08
N HIS A 251 4.58 -17.34 9.09
CA HIS A 251 3.39 -16.55 9.36
C HIS A 251 2.13 -17.39 9.44
N MET A 252 1.79 -18.15 8.40
CA MET A 252 0.52 -18.92 8.28
C MET A 252 0.63 -20.17 7.42
N VAL A 253 1.52 -20.21 6.43
CA VAL A 253 1.70 -21.37 5.55
C VAL A 253 2.84 -22.19 6.08
N LYS A 254 2.67 -23.52 6.25
CA LYS A 254 3.74 -24.46 6.62
C LYS A 254 4.57 -24.86 5.40
N TYR A 255 5.88 -24.98 5.54
CA TYR A 255 6.81 -25.43 4.50
C TYR A 255 7.59 -26.62 5.01
N ALA A 256 7.99 -27.50 4.09
CA ALA A 256 8.68 -28.73 4.43
C ALA A 256 10.15 -28.52 4.79
N GLU A 257 10.78 -27.47 4.24
CA GLU A 257 12.19 -27.16 4.47
C GLU A 257 12.42 -25.67 4.71
N GLU A 258 13.46 -25.37 5.49
CA GLU A 258 13.96 -24.01 5.66
C GLU A 258 14.85 -23.64 4.46
N THR A 259 14.43 -22.64 3.69
CA THR A 259 15.13 -22.25 2.44
C THR A 259 14.84 -20.80 2.04
N ILE A 260 15.46 -20.34 0.95
CA ILE A 260 15.18 -19.03 0.32
C ILE A 260 14.56 -19.29 -1.05
N VAL A 261 13.40 -18.70 -1.31
CA VAL A 261 12.70 -18.77 -2.60
C VAL A 261 12.78 -17.42 -3.31
N PHE A 262 13.52 -17.35 -4.41
CA PHE A 262 13.77 -16.12 -5.16
C PHE A 262 12.64 -15.76 -6.13
N TYR A 263 12.44 -14.46 -6.34
CA TYR A 263 11.39 -13.95 -7.24
C TYR A 263 11.75 -12.69 -8.03
N ALA A 264 12.85 -12.00 -7.72
CA ALA A 264 13.26 -10.82 -8.50
C ALA A 264 14.77 -10.57 -8.47
N ILE A 265 15.27 -9.90 -9.50
CA ILE A 265 16.64 -9.36 -9.58
C ILE A 265 16.55 -7.84 -9.79
N VAL A 266 17.25 -7.07 -8.96
CA VAL A 266 17.26 -5.61 -8.97
C VAL A 266 18.68 -5.11 -9.24
N ASP A 267 18.85 -4.25 -10.24
CA ASP A 267 20.13 -3.56 -10.47
C ASP A 267 20.31 -2.42 -9.46
N ASN A 268 21.40 -2.44 -8.70
CA ASN A 268 21.64 -1.52 -7.59
C ASN A 268 21.73 -0.05 -8.05
N TYR A 269 22.32 0.19 -9.22
CA TYR A 269 22.52 1.54 -9.78
C TYR A 269 21.42 1.97 -10.77
N SER A 270 20.33 1.22 -10.89
CA SER A 270 19.25 1.53 -11.85
C SER A 270 18.01 2.14 -11.21
N GLY A 271 17.36 3.09 -11.91
CA GLY A 271 16.03 3.59 -11.56
C GLY A 271 14.88 2.64 -11.89
N LYS A 272 15.16 1.53 -12.60
CA LYS A 272 14.16 0.50 -12.94
C LYS A 272 13.62 -0.20 -11.67
N ILE A 273 12.52 -0.92 -11.82
CA ILE A 273 11.91 -1.66 -10.70
C ILE A 273 12.71 -2.93 -10.42
N CYS A 274 12.81 -3.79 -11.43
CA CYS A 274 13.59 -5.03 -11.44
C CYS A 274 13.73 -5.51 -12.90
N TRP A 275 14.46 -6.61 -13.08
CA TRP A 275 14.46 -7.36 -14.35
C TRP A 275 13.08 -7.94 -14.65
N ALA A 276 12.82 -8.20 -15.94
CA ALA A 276 11.67 -9.00 -16.36
C ALA A 276 11.73 -10.40 -15.71
N THR A 277 10.58 -10.95 -15.34
CA THR A 277 10.47 -12.19 -14.55
C THR A 277 11.09 -13.38 -15.25
N GLU A 278 10.92 -13.50 -16.57
CA GLU A 278 11.52 -14.58 -17.36
C GLU A 278 13.06 -14.53 -17.34
N LYS A 279 13.63 -13.34 -17.54
CA LYS A 279 15.08 -13.15 -17.45
C LYS A 279 15.63 -13.49 -16.06
N ALA A 280 14.91 -13.12 -15.00
CA ALA A 280 15.28 -13.49 -13.64
C ALA A 280 15.18 -15.01 -13.41
N LEU A 281 14.12 -15.65 -13.92
CA LEU A 281 13.91 -17.09 -13.83
C LEU A 281 15.02 -17.87 -14.53
N GLN A 282 15.46 -17.44 -15.71
CA GLN A 282 16.60 -18.05 -16.41
C GLN A 282 17.87 -18.06 -15.55
N VAL A 283 18.13 -16.97 -14.82
CA VAL A 283 19.26 -16.88 -13.89
C VAL A 283 19.07 -17.84 -12.71
N PHE A 284 17.89 -17.87 -12.10
CA PHE A 284 17.64 -18.77 -10.97
C PHE A 284 17.76 -20.25 -11.38
N ASN A 285 17.21 -20.62 -12.54
CA ASN A 285 17.31 -21.97 -13.09
C ASN A 285 18.76 -22.34 -13.41
N LYS A 286 19.55 -21.42 -14.00
CA LYS A 286 20.97 -21.65 -14.30
C LYS A 286 21.79 -22.08 -13.07
N PHE A 287 21.46 -21.54 -11.89
CA PHE A 287 22.17 -21.85 -10.64
C PHE A 287 21.40 -22.82 -9.74
N GLU A 288 20.28 -23.38 -10.21
CA GLU A 288 19.34 -24.21 -9.45
C GLU A 288 18.95 -23.59 -8.11
N LEU A 289 18.63 -22.29 -8.14
CA LEU A 289 18.10 -21.58 -6.99
C LEU A 289 16.59 -21.83 -6.90
N ASN A 290 16.08 -22.12 -5.71
CA ASN A 290 14.65 -22.22 -5.46
C ASN A 290 13.98 -20.89 -5.85
N CYS A 291 12.91 -20.96 -6.63
CA CYS A 291 12.17 -19.78 -7.09
C CYS A 291 10.65 -19.97 -6.99
N VAL A 292 9.92 -18.86 -6.91
CA VAL A 292 8.46 -18.88 -6.80
C VAL A 292 7.82 -19.39 -8.10
N LYS A 293 6.62 -19.96 -8.01
CA LYS A 293 5.82 -20.27 -9.20
C LYS A 293 5.50 -18.97 -9.95
N ILE A 294 5.75 -18.98 -11.27
CA ILE A 294 5.50 -17.87 -12.19
C ILE A 294 4.45 -18.32 -13.20
N GLN A 295 3.48 -17.49 -13.52
CA GLN A 295 2.43 -17.77 -14.50
C GLN A 295 2.10 -16.49 -15.28
N SER A 296 2.12 -16.54 -16.60
CA SER A 296 1.59 -15.44 -17.41
C SER A 296 0.06 -15.46 -17.39
N LEU A 297 -0.55 -14.30 -17.14
CA LEU A 297 -2.00 -14.08 -17.23
C LEU A 297 -2.43 -13.62 -18.62
N GLY A 298 -1.48 -13.53 -19.55
CA GLY A 298 -1.72 -13.14 -20.93
C GLY A 298 -1.07 -11.82 -21.32
N LEU A 299 -1.13 -11.57 -22.62
CA LEU A 299 -0.60 -10.39 -23.29
C LEU A 299 -1.76 -9.50 -23.73
N PHE A 300 -1.79 -8.27 -23.22
CA PHE A 300 -2.86 -7.31 -23.42
C PHE A 300 -2.40 -6.18 -24.35
N ASP A 301 -3.28 -5.79 -25.26
CA ASP A 301 -3.06 -4.73 -26.25
C ASP A 301 -3.97 -3.50 -26.03
N ASN A 302 -4.94 -3.60 -25.12
CA ASN A 302 -5.80 -2.49 -24.74
C ASN A 302 -6.12 -2.50 -23.24
N TYR A 303 -6.44 -1.32 -22.71
CA TYR A 303 -6.59 -1.14 -21.26
C TYR A 303 -7.84 -1.84 -20.70
N LYS A 304 -8.91 -1.93 -21.50
CA LYS A 304 -10.15 -2.58 -21.09
C LYS A 304 -9.93 -4.09 -20.85
N THR A 305 -9.34 -4.79 -21.82
CA THR A 305 -9.03 -6.23 -21.69
C THR A 305 -8.02 -6.49 -20.59
N LEU A 306 -7.02 -5.62 -20.39
CA LEU A 306 -6.13 -5.67 -19.24
C LEU A 306 -6.92 -5.61 -17.92
N CYS A 307 -7.81 -4.63 -17.76
CA CYS A 307 -8.64 -4.53 -16.55
C CYS A 307 -9.58 -5.72 -16.37
N ASP A 308 -10.18 -6.25 -17.44
CA ASP A 308 -11.04 -7.44 -17.38
C ASP A 308 -10.25 -8.66 -16.88
N GLY A 309 -9.04 -8.88 -17.43
CA GLY A 309 -8.15 -9.97 -17.00
C GLY A 309 -7.68 -9.81 -15.54
N LEU A 310 -7.37 -8.59 -15.11
CA LEU A 310 -7.01 -8.29 -13.72
C LEU A 310 -8.19 -8.45 -12.76
N TYR A 311 -9.40 -8.07 -13.16
CA TYR A 311 -10.62 -8.24 -12.36
C TYR A 311 -10.90 -9.73 -12.12
N GLN A 312 -10.84 -10.54 -13.18
CA GLN A 312 -10.99 -12.00 -13.06
C GLN A 312 -9.91 -12.61 -12.16
N SER A 313 -8.65 -12.23 -12.38
CA SER A 313 -7.54 -12.70 -11.56
C SER A 313 -7.68 -12.28 -10.09
N PHE A 314 -8.20 -11.07 -9.82
CA PHE A 314 -8.51 -10.61 -8.47
C PHE A 314 -9.56 -11.49 -7.81
N LYS A 315 -10.68 -11.75 -8.49
CA LYS A 315 -11.74 -12.65 -7.99
C LYS A 315 -11.18 -14.04 -7.70
N ASP A 316 -10.41 -14.60 -8.64
CA ASP A 316 -9.86 -15.95 -8.53
C ASP A 316 -8.87 -16.08 -7.39
N ILE A 317 -7.90 -15.17 -7.26
CA ILE A 317 -6.92 -15.20 -6.17
C ILE A 317 -7.59 -14.91 -4.82
N SER A 318 -8.57 -14.01 -4.77
CA SER A 318 -9.25 -13.65 -3.50
C SER A 318 -10.01 -14.83 -2.90
N LYS A 319 -10.66 -15.65 -3.74
CA LYS A 319 -11.45 -16.83 -3.34
C LYS A 319 -10.61 -18.12 -3.20
N SER A 320 -9.32 -18.09 -3.53
CA SER A 320 -8.45 -19.25 -3.40
C SER A 320 -8.15 -19.58 -1.95
N LYS A 321 -7.93 -20.87 -1.68
CA LYS A 321 -7.48 -21.34 -0.37
C LYS A 321 -6.02 -20.99 -0.14
N LEU A 322 -5.66 -20.88 1.13
CA LEU A 322 -4.30 -20.67 1.60
C LEU A 322 -3.33 -21.77 1.11
N VAL A 323 -3.81 -23.01 0.92
CA VAL A 323 -2.97 -24.11 0.42
C VAL A 323 -2.62 -23.96 -1.06
N ASP A 324 -3.47 -23.28 -1.85
CA ASP A 324 -3.30 -23.17 -3.30
C ASP A 324 -2.52 -21.91 -3.69
N GLU A 325 -2.81 -20.79 -3.02
CA GLU A 325 -2.24 -19.47 -3.34
C GLU A 325 -1.45 -18.85 -2.18
N GLU A 326 -1.26 -19.55 -1.07
CA GLU A 326 -0.54 -19.03 0.11
C GLU A 326 -1.10 -17.67 0.57
N GLU A 327 -0.24 -16.66 0.76
CA GLU A 327 -0.69 -15.30 1.07
C GLU A 327 -1.47 -14.66 -0.09
N GLY A 328 -1.20 -15.09 -1.32
CA GLY A 328 -1.79 -14.61 -2.56
C GLY A 328 -0.75 -14.54 -3.68
N SER A 329 -0.80 -13.47 -4.48
CA SER A 329 0.09 -13.33 -5.63
C SER A 329 0.63 -11.91 -5.80
N VAL A 330 1.81 -11.80 -6.40
CA VAL A 330 2.38 -10.54 -6.88
C VAL A 330 2.21 -10.48 -8.39
N LEU A 331 1.74 -9.35 -8.90
CA LEU A 331 1.54 -9.11 -10.32
C LEU A 331 2.64 -8.18 -10.83
N TYR A 332 3.34 -8.62 -11.88
CA TYR A 332 4.35 -7.87 -12.61
C TYR A 332 3.74 -7.39 -13.93
N PHE A 333 3.76 -6.08 -14.15
CA PHE A 333 3.28 -5.49 -15.40
C PHE A 333 4.47 -5.25 -16.33
N ILE A 334 4.66 -6.13 -17.30
CA ILE A 334 5.81 -6.11 -18.20
C ILE A 334 5.39 -5.45 -19.50
N LYS A 335 6.08 -4.38 -19.89
CA LYS A 335 5.89 -3.74 -21.18
C LYS A 335 6.76 -4.46 -22.21
N HIS A 336 6.12 -5.08 -23.19
CA HIS A 336 6.78 -5.58 -24.40
C HIS A 336 6.88 -4.48 -25.44
N HIS A 337 8.10 -4.20 -25.90
CA HIS A 337 8.31 -3.17 -26.91
C HIS A 337 7.59 -3.54 -28.22
N LYS A 338 7.05 -2.53 -28.91
CA LYS A 338 6.24 -2.75 -30.12
C LYS A 338 7.05 -3.29 -31.31
N SER A 339 8.37 -3.20 -31.23
CA SER A 339 9.29 -3.78 -32.22
C SER A 339 9.64 -5.24 -31.94
N GLY A 340 9.20 -5.84 -30.82
CA GLY A 340 9.62 -7.18 -30.40
C GLY A 340 11.05 -7.29 -29.86
N ASP A 341 11.71 -6.16 -29.56
CA ASP A 341 13.07 -6.13 -29.02
C ASP A 341 13.04 -6.35 -27.50
N GLU A 342 13.31 -7.58 -27.05
CA GLU A 342 13.29 -8.01 -25.65
C GLU A 342 14.24 -7.18 -24.76
N ASN A 343 15.31 -6.59 -25.31
CA ASN A 343 16.21 -5.72 -24.54
C ASN A 343 15.53 -4.41 -24.09
N LYS A 344 14.42 -4.05 -24.73
CA LYS A 344 13.60 -2.87 -24.40
C LYS A 344 12.42 -3.20 -23.49
N ASP A 345 12.27 -4.46 -23.12
CA ASP A 345 11.23 -4.89 -22.20
C ASP A 345 11.57 -4.45 -20.78
N LYS A 346 10.54 -4.09 -20.03
CA LYS A 346 10.71 -3.56 -18.68
C LYS A 346 9.49 -3.79 -17.82
N VAL A 347 9.73 -4.08 -16.54
CA VAL A 347 8.70 -4.05 -15.51
C VAL A 347 8.29 -2.60 -15.25
N MET A 348 7.04 -2.28 -15.51
CA MET A 348 6.46 -0.94 -15.40
C MET A 348 6.00 -0.63 -13.98
N SER A 349 5.39 -1.62 -13.33
CA SER A 349 4.79 -1.52 -12.01
C SER A 349 4.63 -2.91 -11.40
N LEU A 350 4.33 -2.94 -10.10
CA LEU A 350 4.02 -4.15 -9.34
C LEU A 350 2.73 -3.91 -8.56
N ALA A 351 1.93 -4.95 -8.42
CA ALA A 351 0.82 -4.98 -7.47
C ALA A 351 0.78 -6.32 -6.74
N LYS A 352 -0.04 -6.43 -5.70
CA LYS A 352 -0.29 -7.70 -5.03
C LYS A 352 -1.77 -7.88 -4.75
N ILE A 353 -2.20 -9.12 -4.78
CA ILE A 353 -3.53 -9.56 -4.38
C ILE A 353 -3.31 -10.58 -3.27
N LYS A 354 -4.10 -10.50 -2.20
CA LYS A 354 -4.02 -11.45 -1.10
C LYS A 354 -5.30 -12.26 -1.05
N THR A 355 -5.20 -13.54 -0.73
CA THR A 355 -6.37 -14.38 -0.51
C THR A 355 -7.19 -13.81 0.67
N LEU A 356 -8.50 -13.94 0.61
CA LEU A 356 -9.35 -13.52 1.73
C LEU A 356 -9.15 -14.41 2.95
N GLU A 357 -8.84 -15.69 2.74
CA GLU A 357 -8.54 -16.63 3.81
C GLU A 357 -7.27 -16.23 4.58
N TYR A 358 -6.19 -15.85 3.89
CA TYR A 358 -5.01 -15.28 4.54
C TYR A 358 -5.36 -14.04 5.37
N ARG A 359 -6.17 -13.12 4.81
CA ARG A 359 -6.59 -11.91 5.52
C ARG A 359 -7.39 -12.22 6.78
N ALA A 360 -8.26 -13.23 6.73
CA ALA A 360 -9.03 -13.71 7.87
C ALA A 360 -8.11 -14.20 9.00
N PHE A 361 -7.24 -15.17 8.72
CA PHE A 361 -6.30 -15.71 9.71
C PHE A 361 -5.33 -14.65 10.24
N ARG A 362 -4.87 -13.71 9.39
CA ARG A 362 -4.08 -12.55 9.83
C ARG A 362 -4.81 -11.73 10.87
N LYS A 363 -6.06 -11.35 10.59
CA LYS A 363 -6.85 -10.53 11.50
C LYS A 363 -7.10 -11.25 12.82
N MET A 364 -7.39 -12.55 12.80
CA MET A 364 -7.53 -13.36 14.02
C MET A 364 -6.24 -13.31 14.85
N ARG A 365 -5.09 -13.62 14.23
CA ARG A 365 -3.78 -13.62 14.90
C ARG A 365 -3.49 -12.29 15.59
N GLU A 366 -3.62 -11.17 14.87
CA GLU A 366 -3.31 -9.85 15.42
C GLU A 366 -4.30 -9.44 16.54
N LYS A 367 -5.59 -9.79 16.42
CA LYS A 367 -6.59 -9.53 17.48
C LYS A 367 -6.33 -10.39 18.72
N LEU A 368 -6.01 -11.67 18.57
CA LEU A 368 -5.64 -12.56 19.68
C LEU A 368 -4.38 -12.03 20.39
N ARG A 369 -3.31 -11.74 19.63
CA ARG A 369 -2.06 -11.18 20.19
C ARG A 369 -2.32 -9.87 20.92
N GLY A 370 -3.10 -8.97 20.33
CA GLY A 370 -3.48 -7.70 20.96
C GLY A 370 -4.28 -7.88 22.25
N TYR A 371 -5.24 -8.80 22.27
CA TYR A 371 -6.06 -9.10 23.45
C TYR A 371 -5.21 -9.61 24.62
N TYR A 372 -4.39 -10.65 24.39
CA TYR A 372 -3.59 -11.28 25.44
C TYR A 372 -2.35 -10.47 25.85
N ARG A 373 -1.80 -9.62 24.97
CA ARG A 373 -0.68 -8.72 25.31
C ARG A 373 -1.12 -7.55 26.20
N ASN A 374 -2.23 -6.91 25.87
CA ASN A 374 -2.65 -5.67 26.54
C ASN A 374 -3.63 -5.91 27.70
N LYS A 375 -4.03 -7.16 27.96
CA LYS A 375 -5.15 -7.50 28.86
C LYS A 375 -6.34 -6.58 28.61
N SER A 376 -6.76 -6.49 27.34
CA SER A 376 -7.73 -5.50 26.91
C SER A 376 -9.00 -5.58 27.78
N SER A 377 -9.49 -4.42 28.23
CA SER A 377 -10.79 -4.31 28.90
C SER A 377 -11.98 -4.64 27.99
N LYS A 378 -11.76 -4.68 26.66
CA LYS A 378 -12.78 -5.07 25.70
C LYS A 378 -13.04 -6.57 25.82
N GLY A 379 -14.30 -6.93 26.04
CA GLY A 379 -14.73 -8.33 26.08
C GLY A 379 -14.43 -9.08 24.78
N GLN A 380 -14.23 -10.39 24.87
CA GLN A 380 -13.95 -11.28 23.73
C GLN A 380 -15.00 -11.11 22.62
N GLU A 381 -16.28 -11.03 23.02
CA GLU A 381 -17.42 -10.87 22.11
C GLU A 381 -17.33 -9.59 21.26
N SER A 382 -16.86 -8.48 21.85
CA SER A 382 -16.66 -7.22 21.12
C SER A 382 -15.60 -7.37 20.03
N LEU A 383 -14.54 -8.15 20.28
CA LEU A 383 -13.49 -8.40 19.29
C LEU A 383 -13.96 -9.34 18.18
N ILE A 384 -14.78 -10.34 18.50
CA ILE A 384 -15.39 -11.27 17.54
C ILE A 384 -16.34 -10.51 16.62
N ASN A 385 -17.25 -9.69 17.16
CA ASN A 385 -18.17 -8.87 16.38
C ASN A 385 -17.42 -7.88 15.49
N LYS A 386 -16.34 -7.28 16.00
CA LYS A 386 -15.46 -6.42 15.20
C LYS A 386 -14.76 -7.19 14.08
N PHE A 387 -14.31 -8.43 14.33
CA PHE A 387 -13.72 -9.28 13.31
C PHE A 387 -14.74 -9.61 12.20
N GLN A 388 -15.94 -10.03 12.59
CA GLN A 388 -17.01 -10.36 11.66
C GLN A 388 -17.34 -9.18 10.74
N LYS A 389 -17.59 -7.99 11.32
CA LYS A 389 -17.86 -6.77 10.56
C LYS A 389 -16.73 -6.43 9.57
N GLU A 390 -15.47 -6.49 10.03
CA GLU A 390 -14.32 -6.24 9.16
C GLU A 390 -14.18 -7.27 8.04
N MET A 391 -14.65 -8.52 8.24
CA MET A 391 -14.63 -9.55 7.21
C MET A 391 -15.78 -9.36 6.20
N GLU A 392 -16.97 -9.00 6.66
CA GLU A 392 -18.10 -8.62 5.78
C GLU A 392 -17.70 -7.46 4.85
N GLU A 393 -17.03 -6.44 5.40
CA GLU A 393 -16.45 -5.32 4.63
C GLU A 393 -15.34 -5.74 3.67
N LEU A 394 -14.56 -6.79 3.99
CA LEU A 394 -13.50 -7.29 3.11
C LEU A 394 -14.03 -8.17 1.98
N MET A 395 -15.12 -8.90 2.24
CA MET A 395 -15.69 -9.82 1.27
C MET A 395 -16.13 -9.06 0.03
N ASN A 396 -16.81 -7.90 0.12
CA ASN A 396 -17.14 -7.01 -1.01
C ASN A 396 -17.34 -7.76 -2.35
N GLU A 397 -18.52 -8.37 -2.57
CA GLU A 397 -18.84 -9.20 -3.75
C GLU A 397 -17.93 -10.42 -4.01
N ASN A 398 -16.92 -10.69 -3.19
CA ASN A 398 -16.04 -11.84 -3.31
C ASN A 398 -16.44 -12.90 -2.29
N GLU A 399 -16.36 -14.15 -2.71
CA GLU A 399 -16.66 -15.30 -1.87
C GLU A 399 -15.41 -15.72 -1.09
N LEU A 400 -15.61 -16.11 0.16
CA LEU A 400 -14.58 -16.77 0.95
C LEU A 400 -14.47 -18.26 0.54
N PRO A 401 -13.29 -18.89 0.69
CA PRO A 401 -13.16 -20.33 0.42
C PRO A 401 -14.01 -21.21 1.36
N GLN A 402 -14.40 -20.67 2.52
CA GLN A 402 -15.32 -21.25 3.50
C GLN A 402 -16.33 -20.18 3.94
N PRO A 403 -17.53 -20.55 4.40
CA PRO A 403 -18.50 -19.58 4.93
C PRO A 403 -17.90 -18.71 6.04
N LEU A 404 -18.35 -17.46 6.19
CA LEU A 404 -17.82 -16.54 7.20
C LEU A 404 -17.95 -17.11 8.63
N GLU A 405 -19.03 -17.83 8.88
CA GLU A 405 -19.36 -18.50 10.14
C GLU A 405 -18.23 -19.45 10.56
N PHE A 406 -17.64 -20.19 9.61
CA PHE A 406 -16.51 -21.08 9.89
C PHE A 406 -15.34 -20.32 10.51
N TYR A 407 -14.99 -19.16 9.95
CA TYR A 407 -13.88 -18.33 10.45
C TYR A 407 -14.23 -17.71 11.80
N VAL A 408 -15.47 -17.25 12.00
CA VAL A 408 -15.94 -16.73 13.29
C VAL A 408 -15.87 -17.81 14.37
N ASP A 409 -16.27 -19.04 14.06
CA ASP A 409 -16.22 -20.18 14.99
C ASP A 409 -14.79 -20.58 15.34
N VAL A 410 -13.88 -20.60 14.35
CA VAL A 410 -12.44 -20.82 14.63
C VAL A 410 -11.89 -19.73 15.54
N PHE A 411 -12.30 -18.47 15.35
CA PHE A 411 -11.83 -17.37 16.18
C PHE A 411 -12.37 -17.46 17.63
N LYS A 412 -13.65 -17.83 17.81
CA LYS A 412 -14.25 -18.13 19.13
C LYS A 412 -13.51 -19.28 19.83
N LEU A 413 -13.31 -20.38 19.10
CA LEU A 413 -12.61 -21.55 19.61
C LEU A 413 -11.18 -21.24 20.05
N ALA A 414 -10.49 -20.32 19.37
CA ALA A 414 -9.14 -19.90 19.76
C ALA A 414 -9.10 -19.27 21.16
N PHE A 415 -10.12 -18.48 21.56
CA PHE A 415 -10.21 -17.94 22.92
C PHE A 415 -10.47 -19.04 23.95
N GLU A 416 -11.36 -19.99 23.64
CA GLU A 416 -11.63 -21.13 24.52
C GLU A 416 -10.40 -22.02 24.69
N PHE A 417 -9.68 -22.27 23.60
CA PHE A 417 -8.46 -23.06 23.59
C PHE A 417 -7.39 -22.45 24.50
N ILE A 418 -7.14 -21.14 24.39
CA ILE A 418 -6.18 -20.45 25.25
C ILE A 418 -6.67 -20.38 26.71
N LYS A 419 -7.98 -20.30 26.94
CA LYS A 419 -8.55 -20.36 28.29
C LYS A 419 -8.32 -21.73 28.94
N HIS A 420 -8.44 -22.80 28.17
CA HIS A 420 -8.19 -24.17 28.62
C HIS A 420 -6.68 -24.44 28.82
N ASP A 421 -5.84 -23.93 27.92
CA ASP A 421 -4.38 -24.07 27.98
C ASP A 421 -3.68 -22.72 27.76
N PRO A 422 -3.38 -21.96 28.84
CA PRO A 422 -2.73 -20.65 28.74
C PRO A 422 -1.32 -20.70 28.13
N SER A 423 -0.65 -21.85 28.10
CA SER A 423 0.69 -21.98 27.49
C SER A 423 0.67 -21.69 25.98
N GLN A 424 -0.51 -21.84 25.35
CA GLN A 424 -0.73 -21.54 23.93
C GLN A 424 -0.51 -20.08 23.57
N ILE A 425 -0.47 -19.16 24.55
CA ILE A 425 -0.11 -17.76 24.33
C ILE A 425 1.33 -17.64 23.82
N GLU A 426 2.25 -18.50 24.29
CA GLU A 426 3.64 -18.47 23.82
C GLU A 426 3.73 -18.88 22.35
N TYR A 427 3.10 -20.00 21.97
CA TYR A 427 3.00 -20.44 20.58
C TYR A 427 2.28 -19.39 19.70
N LEU A 428 1.19 -18.78 20.16
CA LEU A 428 0.53 -17.69 19.43
C LEU A 428 1.49 -16.54 19.11
N ASN A 429 2.42 -16.22 20.02
CA ASN A 429 3.36 -15.11 19.85
C ASN A 429 4.62 -15.48 19.04
N LYS A 430 5.15 -16.69 19.23
CA LYS A 430 6.43 -17.12 18.66
C LYS A 430 6.31 -18.11 17.50
N GLU A 431 5.34 -19.01 17.54
CA GLU A 431 5.21 -20.13 16.59
C GLU A 431 3.75 -20.28 16.15
N TYR A 432 3.25 -19.33 15.36
CA TYR A 432 1.82 -19.26 15.08
C TYR A 432 1.26 -20.51 14.38
N ILE A 433 2.09 -21.18 13.58
CA ILE A 433 1.71 -22.44 12.92
C ILE A 433 1.52 -23.56 13.95
N SER A 434 2.45 -23.71 14.90
CA SER A 434 2.30 -24.65 16.01
C SER A 434 1.02 -24.37 16.81
N PHE A 435 0.70 -23.10 17.06
CA PHE A 435 -0.55 -22.70 17.69
C PHE A 435 -1.78 -23.12 16.86
N GLN A 436 -1.77 -22.89 15.55
CA GLN A 436 -2.87 -23.26 14.66
C GLN A 436 -3.07 -24.77 14.59
N GLU A 437 -1.99 -25.56 14.48
CA GLU A 437 -2.07 -27.02 14.51
C GLU A 437 -2.65 -27.54 15.82
N ASN A 438 -2.23 -26.97 16.95
CA ASN A 438 -2.75 -27.35 18.26
C ASN A 438 -4.23 -26.96 18.43
N LEU A 439 -4.62 -25.78 17.94
CA LEU A 439 -6.01 -25.33 17.91
C LEU A 439 -6.90 -26.29 17.10
N MET A 440 -6.41 -26.77 15.95
CA MET A 440 -7.16 -27.72 15.12
C MET A 440 -7.26 -29.11 15.78
N LYS A 441 -6.21 -29.58 16.44
CA LYS A 441 -6.27 -30.82 17.26
C LYS A 441 -7.27 -30.68 18.40
N TYR A 442 -7.33 -29.51 19.04
CA TYR A 442 -8.30 -29.20 20.07
C TYR A 442 -9.73 -29.19 19.52
N LYS A 443 -9.95 -28.56 18.35
CA LYS A 443 -11.23 -28.61 17.62
C LYS A 443 -11.67 -30.05 17.38
N ALA A 444 -10.79 -30.87 16.81
CA ALA A 444 -11.08 -32.27 16.53
C ALA A 444 -11.39 -33.07 17.80
N LYS A 445 -10.72 -32.79 18.93
CA LYS A 445 -11.01 -33.43 20.23
C LYS A 445 -12.40 -33.08 20.75
N ILE A 446 -12.83 -31.81 20.62
CA ILE A 446 -14.18 -31.39 21.02
C ILE A 446 -15.21 -31.96 20.05
N SER A 447 -14.95 -31.91 18.74
CA SER A 447 -15.82 -32.48 17.71
C SER A 447 -15.90 -34.00 17.77
N ASN A 448 -14.89 -34.73 18.24
CA ASN A 448 -15.03 -36.19 18.41
C ASN A 448 -15.95 -36.58 19.58
N SER A 449 -16.46 -35.63 20.36
CA SER A 449 -17.64 -35.85 21.22
C SER A 449 -18.97 -35.86 20.42
N LYS A 450 -18.98 -35.34 19.17
CA LYS A 450 -20.04 -35.41 18.15
C LYS A 450 -19.45 -35.25 16.72
N LEU A 451 -19.01 -36.36 16.10
CA LEU A 451 -18.29 -36.50 14.81
C LEU A 451 -18.40 -35.34 13.79
N ASP A 452 -17.26 -34.75 13.41
CA ASP A 452 -17.09 -34.04 12.14
C ASP A 452 -15.71 -34.36 11.52
N LYS A 453 -15.71 -35.09 10.40
CA LYS A 453 -14.50 -35.59 9.72
C LYS A 453 -13.91 -34.59 8.72
N ASP A 454 -14.63 -33.52 8.38
CA ASP A 454 -14.23 -32.60 7.31
C ASP A 454 -13.17 -31.59 7.78
N ALA A 455 -13.17 -31.23 9.07
CA ALA A 455 -12.15 -30.38 9.66
C ALA A 455 -10.73 -31.02 9.65
N GLN A 456 -10.64 -32.35 9.66
CA GLN A 456 -9.36 -33.07 9.72
C GLN A 456 -8.68 -33.11 8.33
N LYS A 457 -9.45 -33.30 7.25
CA LYS A 457 -8.91 -33.38 5.88
C LYS A 457 -8.32 -32.06 5.36
N MET A 458 -8.81 -30.91 5.83
CA MET A 458 -8.38 -29.59 5.35
C MET A 458 -6.92 -29.26 5.70
N PHE A 459 -6.37 -29.86 6.76
CA PHE A 459 -5.00 -29.59 7.23
C PHE A 459 -4.01 -30.71 6.93
N GLU A 460 -4.47 -31.96 6.75
CA GLU A 460 -3.62 -33.04 6.24
C GLU A 460 -3.12 -32.73 4.80
N SER A 461 -3.86 -31.93 4.02
CA SER A 461 -3.44 -31.44 2.70
C SER A 461 -2.42 -30.30 2.70
N GLN A 462 -2.00 -29.77 3.86
CA GLN A 462 -1.00 -28.68 3.93
C GLN A 462 0.46 -29.17 3.89
N ASN A 463 0.71 -30.47 3.78
CA ASN A 463 2.04 -30.99 3.40
C ASN A 463 2.21 -30.86 1.89
N ILE A 464 2.53 -29.65 1.42
CA ILE A 464 2.84 -29.39 0.01
C ILE A 464 4.17 -30.09 -0.32
N SER A 465 4.13 -31.24 -1.01
CA SER A 465 5.33 -32.04 -1.34
C SER A 465 5.42 -32.55 -2.79
N SER A 466 4.53 -32.18 -3.72
CA SER A 466 4.66 -32.62 -5.11
C SER A 466 4.91 -31.46 -6.07
N TYR A 467 6.02 -31.58 -6.81
CA TYR A 467 6.40 -30.78 -7.98
C TYR A 467 5.33 -30.93 -9.07
N TYR A 468 5.02 -29.84 -9.81
CA TYR A 468 3.99 -29.82 -10.84
C TYR A 468 4.56 -29.54 -12.24
N GLU A 469 4.25 -30.43 -13.19
CA GLU A 469 4.42 -30.25 -14.64
C GLU A 469 3.28 -29.41 -15.24
N TYR A 470 3.55 -28.76 -16.38
CA TYR A 470 2.78 -27.69 -17.01
C TYR A 470 1.83 -28.19 -18.12
N GLU A 471 0.60 -27.66 -18.19
CA GLU A 471 -0.21 -27.60 -19.42
C GLU A 471 -0.97 -26.27 -19.55
N LYS A 472 -1.13 -25.79 -20.80
CA LYS A 472 -1.80 -24.52 -21.19
C LYS A 472 -3.19 -24.78 -21.81
N PRO A 473 -4.25 -24.03 -21.44
CA PRO A 473 -5.46 -23.95 -22.25
C PRO A 473 -5.64 -22.59 -22.94
N SER A 474 -6.33 -22.58 -24.08
CA SER A 474 -6.68 -21.39 -24.87
C SER A 474 -8.20 -21.29 -25.04
N PHE A 475 -8.75 -20.07 -24.99
CA PHE A 475 -10.13 -19.79 -25.39
C PHE A 475 -10.31 -18.33 -25.81
N GLN A 476 -11.05 -18.09 -26.91
CA GLN A 476 -11.47 -16.77 -27.41
C GLN A 476 -12.91 -16.88 -27.92
N GLN A 477 -13.76 -15.92 -27.56
CA GLN A 477 -14.96 -15.56 -28.35
C GLN A 477 -15.39 -14.12 -28.05
N SER A 478 -15.84 -13.39 -29.08
CA SER A 478 -16.17 -11.97 -29.07
C SER A 478 -17.65 -11.72 -29.40
N PHE A 479 -18.22 -10.64 -28.87
CA PHE A 479 -19.54 -10.12 -29.24
C PHE A 479 -19.54 -8.59 -29.34
N SER A 480 -20.31 -8.06 -30.30
CA SER A 480 -20.43 -6.64 -30.66
C SER A 480 -21.81 -6.07 -30.33
N PHE A 481 -21.90 -4.78 -29.98
CA PHE A 481 -23.17 -4.03 -29.85
C PHE A 481 -23.12 -2.67 -30.55
N SER A 482 -24.27 -2.24 -31.07
CA SER A 482 -24.51 -1.06 -31.91
C SER A 482 -25.17 0.11 -31.16
N GLU A 483 -24.89 1.33 -31.63
CA GLU A 483 -25.24 2.64 -31.06
C GLU A 483 -26.72 3.07 -31.24
N VAL A 484 -27.23 3.92 -30.34
CA VAL A 484 -28.50 4.67 -30.51
C VAL A 484 -28.34 6.13 -30.06
N ASN A 485 -28.77 7.03 -30.95
CA ASN A 485 -28.70 8.49 -30.90
C ASN A 485 -29.92 9.11 -30.18
N CYS A 486 -29.74 10.19 -29.42
CA CYS A 486 -30.88 11.02 -28.98
C CYS A 486 -30.50 12.50 -28.78
N LYS A 487 -31.26 13.40 -29.41
CA LYS A 487 -31.02 14.86 -29.48
C LYS A 487 -31.70 15.61 -28.33
N SER A 488 -31.00 16.58 -27.74
CA SER A 488 -31.62 17.67 -26.99
C SER A 488 -30.89 19.00 -27.21
N THR A 489 -31.66 20.08 -27.35
CA THR A 489 -31.18 21.42 -27.73
C THR A 489 -30.62 22.18 -26.53
N LEU A 490 -29.35 22.59 -26.66
CA LEU A 490 -28.63 23.45 -25.72
C LEU A 490 -28.85 24.94 -26.05
N LYS A 491 -28.80 25.80 -25.03
CA LYS A 491 -28.66 27.26 -25.21
C LYS A 491 -27.28 27.68 -24.73
N LEU A 492 -26.63 28.55 -25.51
CA LEU A 492 -25.22 28.90 -25.35
C LEU A 492 -25.09 30.41 -25.09
N VAL A 493 -24.15 30.81 -24.23
CA VAL A 493 -23.78 32.21 -24.07
C VAL A 493 -22.28 32.34 -24.27
N ILE A 494 -21.86 33.26 -25.14
CA ILE A 494 -20.45 33.49 -25.46
C ILE A 494 -20.06 34.88 -24.95
N LEU A 495 -18.97 34.93 -24.19
CA LEU A 495 -18.33 36.14 -23.69
C LEU A 495 -16.94 36.23 -24.30
N THR A 496 -16.61 37.36 -24.91
CA THR A 496 -15.30 37.59 -25.55
C THR A 496 -14.73 38.95 -25.18
N LEU A 497 -13.40 39.07 -25.18
CA LEU A 497 -12.69 40.32 -24.95
C LEU A 497 -12.97 41.31 -26.09
N PRO A 498 -12.98 42.64 -25.84
CA PRO A 498 -13.09 43.64 -26.89
C PRO A 498 -11.98 43.47 -27.94
N GLY A 499 -12.32 43.57 -29.23
CA GLY A 499 -11.36 43.51 -30.34
C GLY A 499 -10.90 42.11 -30.76
N MET A 500 -11.26 41.04 -30.03
CA MET A 500 -10.92 39.67 -30.42
C MET A 500 -11.79 39.11 -31.55
N ILE A 501 -12.98 39.66 -31.74
CA ILE A 501 -13.86 39.37 -32.88
C ILE A 501 -14.27 40.73 -33.45
N SER A 502 -13.99 40.98 -34.72
CA SER A 502 -14.40 42.21 -35.38
C SER A 502 -15.93 42.29 -35.53
N ASP A 503 -16.50 43.50 -35.60
CA ASP A 503 -17.95 43.70 -35.84
C ASP A 503 -18.43 42.99 -37.12
N GLN A 504 -17.54 42.87 -38.11
CA GLN A 504 -17.81 42.18 -39.37
C GLN A 504 -17.88 40.67 -39.19
N GLU A 505 -16.98 40.07 -38.40
CA GLU A 505 -17.01 38.65 -38.03
C GLU A 505 -18.20 38.31 -37.13
N LEU A 506 -18.55 39.19 -36.19
CA LEU A 506 -19.75 39.08 -35.37
C LEU A 506 -21.02 39.04 -36.22
N THR A 507 -21.14 39.98 -37.17
CA THR A 507 -22.29 40.05 -38.08
C THR A 507 -22.39 38.78 -38.94
N GLN A 508 -21.27 38.29 -39.48
CA GLN A 508 -21.22 37.02 -40.22
C GLN A 508 -21.61 35.81 -39.35
N ILE A 509 -21.19 35.78 -38.09
CA ILE A 509 -21.58 34.73 -37.13
C ILE A 509 -23.10 34.80 -36.85
N GLY A 510 -23.66 36.00 -36.70
CA GLY A 510 -25.11 36.21 -36.51
C GLY A 510 -25.94 35.73 -37.71
N GLU A 511 -25.54 36.12 -38.92
CA GLU A 511 -26.23 35.81 -40.17
C GLU A 511 -26.15 34.32 -40.54
N ASN A 512 -24.98 33.69 -40.37
CA ASN A 512 -24.79 32.29 -40.78
C ASN A 512 -25.46 31.28 -39.86
N TYR A 513 -25.71 31.65 -38.60
CA TYR A 513 -26.14 30.70 -37.58
C TYR A 513 -27.42 31.14 -36.83
N ASN A 514 -28.09 32.19 -37.31
CA ASN A 514 -29.38 32.67 -36.79
C ASN A 514 -29.30 33.08 -35.30
N PHE A 515 -28.22 33.76 -34.91
CA PHE A 515 -28.01 34.21 -33.54
C PHE A 515 -28.59 35.61 -33.31
N GLU A 516 -29.13 35.85 -32.12
CA GLU A 516 -29.52 37.21 -31.70
C GLU A 516 -28.30 37.88 -31.06
N ILE A 517 -27.68 38.81 -31.79
CA ILE A 517 -26.53 39.58 -31.30
C ILE A 517 -27.05 40.89 -30.69
N LYS A 518 -26.76 41.11 -29.40
CA LYS A 518 -27.12 42.37 -28.72
C LYS A 518 -25.86 43.23 -28.56
N HIS A 519 -25.80 44.30 -29.34
CA HIS A 519 -24.66 45.24 -29.36
C HIS A 519 -24.65 46.24 -28.19
N GLN A 520 -25.69 46.25 -27.35
CA GLN A 520 -25.78 47.15 -26.19
C GLN A 520 -26.16 46.35 -24.95
N ILE A 521 -25.28 46.36 -23.95
CA ILE A 521 -25.68 46.16 -22.56
C ILE A 521 -26.16 47.54 -22.07
N ASP A 522 -27.31 47.62 -21.41
CA ASP A 522 -27.81 48.87 -20.86
C ASP A 522 -26.93 49.35 -19.69
N PHE A 523 -26.12 50.38 -19.96
CA PHE A 523 -25.12 50.93 -19.05
C PHE A 523 -25.42 52.38 -18.57
N VAL A 524 -26.62 52.95 -18.78
CA VAL A 524 -27.09 54.18 -18.06
C VAL A 524 -27.41 53.90 -16.57
N TYR A 525 -27.42 52.61 -16.18
CA TYR A 525 -27.33 52.14 -14.80
C TYR A 525 -25.88 51.95 -14.30
N LEU A 526 -24.91 51.73 -15.18
CA LEU A 526 -23.49 51.58 -14.81
C LEU A 526 -22.64 52.72 -15.39
N SER A 527 -23.28 53.89 -15.26
CA SER A 527 -22.73 55.19 -14.89
C SER A 527 -22.36 56.12 -16.04
N GLN A 528 -22.64 57.41 -15.83
CA GLN A 528 -22.49 58.53 -16.75
C GLN A 528 -21.03 58.86 -17.15
N ILE A 529 -20.14 57.90 -17.44
CA ILE A 529 -18.86 58.20 -18.10
C ILE A 529 -18.63 57.29 -19.32
N LYS A 530 -18.14 57.95 -20.37
CA LYS A 530 -18.01 57.48 -21.74
C LYS A 530 -16.79 56.56 -21.99
N PRO A 531 -16.86 55.80 -23.10
CA PRO A 531 -16.03 54.63 -23.41
C PRO A 531 -14.94 54.94 -24.44
N GLN A 532 -13.92 54.07 -24.50
CA GLN A 532 -13.47 53.32 -25.69
C GLN A 532 -12.76 52.09 -25.09
N GLU A 533 -13.30 50.88 -24.97
CA GLU A 533 -13.83 49.93 -25.97
C GLU A 533 -14.69 48.86 -25.21
N GLN A 534 -15.77 48.33 -25.81
CA GLN A 534 -16.78 47.49 -25.12
C GLN A 534 -16.67 45.97 -25.41
N PRO A 535 -16.96 45.06 -24.45
CA PRO A 535 -17.05 43.62 -24.69
C PRO A 535 -18.42 43.17 -25.21
N TYR A 536 -18.46 42.12 -26.05
CA TYR A 536 -19.70 41.58 -26.64
C TYR A 536 -20.29 40.42 -25.81
N LEU A 537 -21.62 40.38 -25.72
CA LEU A 537 -22.41 39.26 -25.17
C LEU A 537 -23.28 38.67 -26.28
N MET A 538 -23.05 37.41 -26.65
CA MET A 538 -23.90 36.67 -27.59
C MET A 538 -24.77 35.65 -26.85
N ILE A 539 -26.09 35.66 -27.14
CA ILE A 539 -27.05 34.73 -26.56
C ILE A 539 -27.65 33.87 -27.69
N VAL A 540 -27.41 32.56 -27.61
CA VAL A 540 -27.87 31.57 -28.61
C VAL A 540 -29.16 30.93 -28.16
N ASN A 541 -30.24 31.14 -28.92
CA ASN A 541 -31.58 30.67 -28.55
C ASN A 541 -31.90 29.23 -29.02
N SER A 542 -31.16 28.66 -29.97
CA SER A 542 -31.20 27.22 -30.29
C SER A 542 -29.95 26.77 -31.06
N ILE A 543 -29.47 25.55 -30.82
CA ILE A 543 -28.39 24.93 -31.60
C ILE A 543 -28.97 23.73 -32.35
N GLY A 544 -28.74 23.66 -33.66
CA GLY A 544 -29.02 22.48 -34.49
C GLY A 544 -28.02 21.33 -34.24
N GLU A 545 -28.00 20.30 -35.08
CA GLU A 545 -27.05 19.20 -34.94
C GLU A 545 -25.58 19.69 -34.95
N ILE A 546 -24.78 19.17 -34.01
CA ILE A 546 -23.40 19.59 -33.72
C ILE A 546 -22.46 19.45 -34.91
N ASP A 547 -22.76 18.59 -35.88
CA ASP A 547 -21.88 18.32 -37.03
C ASP A 547 -21.74 19.49 -38.02
N GLN A 548 -22.60 20.52 -37.94
CA GLN A 548 -22.54 21.71 -38.80
C GLN A 548 -21.56 22.78 -38.32
N TYR A 549 -20.88 22.60 -37.18
CA TYR A 549 -20.12 23.66 -36.51
C TYR A 549 -18.60 23.40 -36.41
N LYS A 550 -18.06 22.48 -37.24
CA LYS A 550 -16.62 22.11 -37.23
C LYS A 550 -15.67 23.29 -37.50
N ASP A 551 -16.13 24.35 -38.16
CA ASP A 551 -15.29 25.50 -38.52
C ASP A 551 -15.05 26.50 -37.37
N LEU A 552 -15.83 26.44 -36.27
CA LEU A 552 -15.58 27.28 -35.08
C LEU A 552 -14.33 26.87 -34.29
N SER A 553 -13.78 25.67 -34.55
CA SER A 553 -12.57 25.15 -33.90
C SER A 553 -11.27 25.88 -34.31
N ARG A 554 -11.35 26.87 -35.22
CA ARG A 554 -10.19 27.62 -35.73
C ARG A 554 -9.90 28.93 -35.02
N VAL A 555 -10.76 29.39 -34.13
CA VAL A 555 -10.47 30.55 -33.27
C VAL A 555 -9.83 30.03 -31.98
N GLN A 556 -8.50 30.11 -31.92
CA GLN A 556 -7.78 29.86 -30.68
C GLN A 556 -8.26 30.90 -29.66
N ASP A 557 -8.69 30.42 -28.49
CA ASP A 557 -9.11 31.21 -27.33
C ASP A 557 -10.59 31.67 -27.25
N LEU A 558 -11.51 30.95 -27.91
CA LEU A 558 -12.96 31.12 -27.65
C LEU A 558 -13.44 30.18 -26.52
N PHE A 559 -13.84 30.73 -25.37
CA PHE A 559 -14.45 29.95 -24.28
C PHE A 559 -15.98 29.99 -24.36
N ILE A 560 -16.57 28.85 -24.68
CA ILE A 560 -18.01 28.64 -24.73
C ILE A 560 -18.51 28.18 -23.36
N ILE A 561 -19.46 28.91 -22.77
CA ILE A 561 -20.09 28.50 -21.51
C ILE A 561 -21.58 28.23 -21.75
N ALA A 562 -22.03 27.01 -21.44
CA ALA A 562 -23.42 26.61 -21.55
C ALA A 562 -24.01 26.36 -20.16
N PHE A 563 -25.17 26.95 -19.87
CA PHE A 563 -25.93 26.67 -18.65
C PHE A 563 -27.41 26.46 -18.96
N ARG A 564 -28.08 25.63 -18.15
CA ARG A 564 -29.54 25.53 -18.08
C ARG A 564 -29.97 26.15 -16.74
N LEU A 565 -30.34 27.43 -16.75
CA LEU A 565 -30.70 28.15 -15.52
C LEU A 565 -32.21 28.24 -15.37
N ASN A 566 -32.73 27.91 -14.18
CA ASN A 566 -34.08 28.33 -13.79
C ASN A 566 -34.04 29.81 -13.35
N GLN A 567 -35.20 30.48 -13.33
CA GLN A 567 -35.29 31.94 -13.15
C GLN A 567 -34.79 32.45 -11.79
N GLN A 568 -34.69 31.60 -10.76
CA GLN A 568 -34.37 32.02 -9.39
C GLN A 568 -32.86 32.20 -9.18
N SER A 569 -32.05 31.36 -9.83
CA SER A 569 -30.58 31.43 -9.80
C SER A 569 -30.02 32.65 -10.56
N LYS A 570 -30.77 33.14 -11.56
CA LYS A 570 -30.41 34.33 -12.34
C LYS A 570 -30.38 35.60 -11.48
N ALA A 571 -31.29 35.74 -10.52
CA ALA A 571 -31.37 36.92 -9.66
C ALA A 571 -30.17 37.01 -8.70
N GLN A 572 -29.77 35.89 -8.11
CA GLN A 572 -28.70 35.83 -7.11
C GLN A 572 -27.30 36.10 -7.71
N SER A 573 -27.02 35.59 -8.91
CA SER A 573 -25.75 35.86 -9.59
C SER A 573 -25.62 37.32 -10.05
N ILE A 574 -26.75 37.94 -10.43
CA ILE A 574 -26.79 39.37 -10.78
C ILE A 574 -26.54 40.25 -9.54
N GLU A 575 -26.99 39.81 -8.36
CA GLU A 575 -26.85 40.56 -7.11
C GLU A 575 -25.42 40.47 -6.54
N TYR A 576 -24.73 39.34 -6.71
CA TYR A 576 -23.33 39.15 -6.33
C TYR A 576 -22.36 40.03 -7.14
N ILE A 577 -22.60 40.16 -8.45
CA ILE A 577 -21.79 41.00 -9.35
C ILE A 577 -21.99 42.50 -9.03
N LYS A 578 -23.19 42.89 -8.59
CA LYS A 578 -23.49 44.28 -8.19
C LYS A 578 -22.78 44.73 -6.91
N GLN A 579 -22.37 43.80 -6.05
CA GLN A 579 -21.83 44.10 -4.72
C GLN A 579 -20.29 44.20 -4.67
N ASN A 580 -19.59 43.90 -5.76
CA ASN A 580 -18.12 43.88 -5.82
C ASN A 580 -17.54 44.74 -6.97
N PRO A 581 -17.69 46.09 -6.95
CA PRO A 581 -17.01 46.95 -7.91
C PRO A 581 -15.53 47.12 -7.54
N ILE A 582 -14.63 46.84 -8.47
CA ILE A 582 -13.18 46.84 -8.21
C ILE A 582 -12.57 48.22 -8.48
N ALA A 583 -11.74 48.67 -7.53
CA ALA A 583 -10.90 49.85 -7.63
C ALA A 583 -9.78 49.65 -8.67
N LYS A 584 -9.66 50.60 -9.60
CA LYS A 584 -8.85 50.53 -10.82
C LYS A 584 -7.33 50.66 -10.58
N ASP A 585 -6.91 50.99 -9.38
CA ASP A 585 -5.54 51.47 -9.13
C ASP A 585 -4.52 50.36 -8.80
N GLN A 586 -4.92 49.09 -8.78
CA GLN A 586 -4.02 47.98 -8.38
C GLN A 586 -3.71 46.92 -9.45
N LEU A 587 -4.19 47.06 -10.69
CA LEU A 587 -3.95 46.06 -11.73
C LEU A 587 -3.29 46.71 -12.96
N SER A 588 -1.97 46.92 -12.88
CA SER A 588 -1.20 47.66 -13.88
C SER A 588 -0.52 46.79 -14.95
N ASN A 589 -0.51 45.46 -14.79
CA ASN A 589 0.02 44.56 -15.81
C ASN A 589 -0.89 43.35 -16.09
N GLN A 590 -0.70 42.76 -17.26
CA GLN A 590 -1.51 41.66 -17.77
C GLN A 590 -1.36 40.35 -16.97
N GLN A 591 -0.27 40.19 -16.23
CA GLN A 591 -0.07 39.06 -15.33
C GLN A 591 -1.00 39.16 -14.12
N ASP A 592 -1.15 40.35 -13.52
CA ASP A 592 -2.01 40.57 -12.36
C ASP A 592 -3.49 40.40 -12.73
N LEU A 593 -3.87 40.83 -13.93
CA LEU A 593 -5.19 40.55 -14.52
C LEU A 593 -5.43 39.05 -14.74
N ASN A 594 -4.45 38.33 -15.28
CA ASN A 594 -4.57 36.88 -15.51
C ASN A 594 -4.65 36.09 -14.19
N ILE A 595 -3.87 36.49 -13.18
CA ILE A 595 -3.89 35.90 -11.84
C ILE A 595 -5.23 36.20 -11.17
N PHE A 596 -5.74 37.42 -11.28
CA PHE A 596 -7.06 37.79 -10.79
C PHE A 596 -8.17 36.94 -11.44
N PHE A 597 -8.19 36.82 -12.77
CA PHE A 597 -9.20 36.02 -13.48
C PHE A 597 -9.09 34.51 -13.20
N GLN A 598 -7.88 33.97 -13.03
CA GLN A 598 -7.69 32.60 -12.58
C GLN A 598 -8.24 32.38 -11.17
N THR A 599 -8.01 33.35 -10.28
CA THR A 599 -8.45 33.30 -8.89
C THR A 599 -9.98 33.35 -8.81
N GLU A 600 -10.62 34.25 -9.55
CA GLU A 600 -12.08 34.32 -9.64
C GLU A 600 -12.69 33.07 -10.32
N LEU A 601 -12.03 32.51 -11.34
CA LEU A 601 -12.45 31.26 -11.96
C LEU A 601 -12.38 30.08 -10.99
N GLU A 602 -11.36 30.02 -10.13
CA GLU A 602 -11.27 29.02 -9.07
C GLU A 602 -12.33 29.24 -7.99
N SER A 603 -12.57 30.48 -7.58
CA SER A 603 -13.63 30.85 -6.64
C SER A 603 -15.01 30.43 -7.17
N PHE A 604 -15.28 30.66 -8.45
CA PHE A 604 -16.54 30.26 -9.09
C PHE A 604 -16.67 28.75 -9.24
N LYS A 605 -15.59 28.03 -9.58
CA LYS A 605 -15.56 26.54 -9.59
C LYS A 605 -15.87 25.96 -8.21
N LYS A 606 -15.30 26.56 -7.16
CA LYS A 606 -15.57 26.16 -5.76
C LYS A 606 -17.01 26.47 -5.36
N LEU A 607 -17.56 27.62 -5.76
CA LEU A 607 -18.96 27.97 -5.52
C LEU A 607 -19.92 26.98 -6.20
N SER A 608 -19.64 26.63 -7.46
CA SER A 608 -20.41 25.63 -8.22
C SER A 608 -20.39 24.23 -7.58
N GLN A 609 -19.26 23.83 -7.00
CA GLN A 609 -19.14 22.56 -6.28
C GLN A 609 -19.92 22.57 -4.95
N ASN A 610 -19.98 23.72 -4.28
CA ASN A 610 -20.78 23.92 -3.06
C ASN A 610 -22.29 23.98 -3.31
N PHE A 611 -22.74 24.38 -4.50
CA PHE A 611 -24.17 24.31 -4.86
C PHE A 611 -24.63 22.87 -5.16
N GLN A 612 -23.75 22.02 -5.71
CA GLN A 612 -24.04 20.60 -5.97
C GLN A 612 -24.15 19.76 -4.70
N SER A 613 -23.47 20.15 -3.61
CA SER A 613 -23.47 19.40 -2.35
C SER A 613 -24.66 19.71 -1.43
N ASN A 614 -25.42 20.78 -1.68
CA ASN A 614 -26.43 21.30 -0.73
C ASN A 614 -27.91 21.12 -1.15
N TYR A 615 -28.21 20.55 -2.31
CA TYR A 615 -29.60 20.26 -2.72
C TYR A 615 -29.74 18.84 -3.28
N ARG A 616 -30.64 18.05 -2.69
CA ARG A 616 -31.22 16.86 -3.35
C ARG A 616 -32.23 17.34 -4.38
N PHE A 617 -31.91 17.22 -5.66
CA PHE A 617 -32.96 17.11 -6.67
C PHE A 617 -33.55 15.70 -6.56
N VAL A 618 -34.83 15.62 -6.22
CA VAL A 618 -35.60 14.41 -6.46
C VAL A 618 -36.22 14.56 -7.84
N ASP A 619 -35.80 13.72 -8.78
CA ASP A 619 -36.45 13.57 -10.07
C ASP A 619 -37.75 12.78 -9.86
N TYR A 620 -38.86 13.50 -9.73
CA TYR A 620 -40.18 12.95 -10.02
C TYR A 620 -40.63 13.53 -11.35
N SER A 621 -40.34 12.83 -12.44
CA SER A 621 -41.15 12.94 -13.65
C SER A 621 -42.24 11.87 -13.60
N GLU A 622 -43.36 12.17 -12.94
CA GLU A 622 -44.63 11.51 -13.25
C GLU A 622 -44.99 11.87 -14.71
N SER A 623 -45.37 10.92 -15.55
CA SER A 623 -46.72 10.37 -15.47
C SER A 623 -46.92 9.07 -16.27
N ASN A 624 -47.88 8.28 -15.77
CA ASN A 624 -48.62 7.15 -16.37
C ASN A 624 -47.98 5.78 -16.62
N ASP A 625 -46.67 5.58 -16.46
CA ASP A 625 -46.06 4.27 -16.74
C ASP A 625 -45.96 3.28 -15.55
N LEU A 626 -46.37 3.65 -14.33
CA LEU A 626 -46.17 2.78 -13.16
C LEU A 626 -46.97 1.46 -13.21
N ASN A 627 -48.17 1.46 -13.81
CA ASN A 627 -48.96 0.23 -14.00
C ASN A 627 -48.44 -0.65 -15.14
N ILE A 628 -47.76 -0.06 -16.13
CA ILE A 628 -47.10 -0.78 -17.23
C ILE A 628 -45.76 -1.34 -16.76
N LEU A 629 -45.03 -0.59 -15.93
CA LEU A 629 -43.78 -0.99 -15.32
C LEU A 629 -44.00 -2.14 -14.32
N ASN A 630 -45.05 -2.11 -13.49
CA ASN A 630 -45.38 -3.22 -12.60
C ASN A 630 -45.80 -4.49 -13.37
N LYS A 631 -46.56 -4.36 -14.46
CA LYS A 631 -46.87 -5.52 -15.34
C LYS A 631 -45.64 -6.06 -16.06
N LYS A 632 -44.72 -5.18 -16.51
CA LYS A 632 -43.43 -5.58 -17.09
C LYS A 632 -42.49 -6.20 -16.06
N LEU A 633 -42.48 -5.72 -14.81
CA LEU A 633 -41.65 -6.28 -13.75
C LEU A 633 -42.12 -7.69 -13.34
N ILE A 634 -43.43 -7.92 -13.29
CA ILE A 634 -44.02 -9.24 -13.03
C ILE A 634 -43.68 -10.19 -14.19
N TYR A 635 -43.87 -9.75 -15.44
CA TYR A 635 -43.51 -10.53 -16.64
C TYR A 635 -42.01 -10.87 -16.72
N LEU A 636 -41.13 -9.92 -16.38
CA LEU A 636 -39.68 -10.13 -16.37
C LEU A 636 -39.24 -11.08 -15.24
N LYS A 637 -39.89 -11.03 -14.06
CA LYS A 637 -39.63 -11.97 -12.97
C LYS A 637 -40.05 -13.40 -13.34
N GLU A 638 -41.20 -13.56 -14.00
CA GLU A 638 -41.67 -14.87 -14.46
C GLU A 638 -40.77 -15.44 -15.57
N ASN A 639 -40.32 -14.61 -16.51
CA ASN A 639 -39.38 -15.05 -17.56
C ASN A 639 -37.99 -15.37 -16.99
N TYR A 640 -37.49 -14.60 -16.03
CA TYR A 640 -36.22 -14.90 -15.36
C TYR A 640 -36.28 -16.26 -14.63
N GLN A 641 -37.36 -16.55 -13.92
CA GLN A 641 -37.54 -17.84 -13.27
C GLN A 641 -37.66 -19.00 -14.27
N LYS A 642 -38.25 -18.76 -15.45
CA LYS A 642 -38.35 -19.75 -16.52
C LYS A 642 -36.99 -20.04 -17.16
N ILE A 643 -36.21 -19.00 -17.45
CA ILE A 643 -34.83 -19.11 -17.98
C ILE A 643 -33.92 -19.80 -16.96
N HIS A 644 -34.03 -19.45 -15.68
CA HIS A 644 -33.25 -20.08 -14.63
C HIS A 644 -33.59 -21.58 -14.48
N ARG A 645 -34.86 -21.97 -14.57
CA ARG A 645 -35.24 -23.40 -14.57
C ARG A 645 -34.69 -24.16 -15.77
N GLN A 646 -34.70 -23.54 -16.95
CA GLN A 646 -34.14 -24.15 -18.17
C GLN A 646 -32.61 -24.30 -18.08
N ALA A 647 -31.89 -23.28 -17.59
CA ALA A 647 -30.45 -23.35 -17.37
C ALA A 647 -30.06 -24.43 -16.35
N THR A 648 -30.83 -24.56 -15.26
CA THR A 648 -30.59 -25.61 -14.25
C THR A 648 -30.92 -27.01 -14.78
N GLU A 649 -31.89 -27.17 -15.68
CA GLU A 649 -32.16 -28.44 -16.35
C GLU A 649 -31.08 -28.80 -17.40
N GLU A 650 -30.55 -27.81 -18.11
CA GLU A 650 -29.43 -27.99 -19.05
C GLU A 650 -28.11 -28.31 -18.32
N GLU A 651 -27.84 -27.68 -17.18
CA GLU A 651 -26.71 -28.06 -16.31
C GLU A 651 -26.86 -29.48 -15.78
N LYS A 652 -28.07 -29.90 -15.35
CA LYS A 652 -28.32 -31.29 -14.94
C LYS A 652 -28.11 -32.27 -16.10
N LYS A 653 -28.54 -31.93 -17.32
CA LYS A 653 -28.30 -32.75 -18.51
C LYS A 653 -26.82 -32.81 -18.87
N SER A 654 -26.09 -31.70 -18.80
CA SER A 654 -24.64 -31.63 -19.02
C SER A 654 -23.87 -32.42 -17.97
N TYR A 655 -24.32 -32.39 -16.70
CA TYR A 655 -23.75 -33.18 -15.63
C TYR A 655 -23.98 -34.69 -15.81
N GLU A 656 -25.19 -35.13 -16.17
CA GLU A 656 -25.49 -36.54 -16.46
C GLU A 656 -24.79 -37.04 -17.74
N LEU A 657 -24.62 -36.18 -18.76
CA LEU A 657 -23.85 -36.49 -19.97
C LEU A 657 -22.37 -36.69 -19.65
N ASN A 658 -21.77 -35.79 -18.85
CA ASN A 658 -20.38 -35.91 -18.39
C ASN A 658 -20.17 -37.12 -17.48
N LYS A 659 -21.16 -37.48 -16.67
CA LYS A 659 -21.15 -38.68 -15.81
C LYS A 659 -21.19 -39.97 -16.64
N SER A 660 -21.98 -39.98 -17.71
CA SER A 660 -22.08 -41.08 -18.68
C SER A 660 -20.80 -41.22 -19.52
N GLN A 661 -20.18 -40.11 -19.93
CA GLN A 661 -18.88 -40.10 -20.61
C GLN A 661 -17.74 -40.61 -19.72
N ARG A 662 -17.77 -40.29 -18.41
CA ARG A 662 -16.82 -40.84 -17.42
C ARG A 662 -17.01 -42.32 -17.12
N GLN A 663 -18.24 -42.84 -17.24
CA GLN A 663 -18.48 -44.29 -17.09
C GLN A 663 -18.05 -45.08 -18.34
N ASN A 664 -18.14 -44.48 -19.53
CA ASN A 664 -17.67 -45.12 -20.76
C ASN A 664 -16.15 -45.08 -20.94
N SER A 665 -15.43 -44.13 -20.33
CA SER A 665 -13.96 -44.08 -20.39
C SER A 665 -13.26 -45.13 -19.51
N TYR A 666 -13.99 -45.89 -18.69
CA TYR A 666 -13.44 -46.95 -17.85
C TYR A 666 -13.35 -48.33 -18.53
N TYR A 667 -13.80 -48.46 -19.79
CA TYR A 667 -13.88 -49.75 -20.49
C TYR A 667 -13.16 -49.85 -21.85
N SER A 668 -12.24 -48.94 -22.20
CA SER A 668 -11.47 -49.08 -23.45
C SER A 668 -9.97 -48.82 -23.27
N GLU A 669 -9.25 -49.83 -22.80
CA GLU A 669 -7.81 -49.98 -23.07
C GLU A 669 -7.61 -50.93 -24.25
N SER A 670 -7.12 -50.41 -25.37
CA SER A 670 -6.11 -51.03 -26.27
C SER A 670 -6.12 -50.38 -27.65
N ALA A 671 -5.20 -49.43 -27.88
CA ALA A 671 -4.49 -49.20 -29.14
C ALA A 671 -3.65 -47.92 -29.04
N THR A 672 -2.33 -48.06 -29.13
CA THR A 672 -1.38 -46.96 -29.30
C THR A 672 -1.17 -46.66 -30.79
N PRO A 673 -1.20 -45.38 -31.22
CA PRO A 673 -0.62 -44.98 -32.50
C PRO A 673 0.73 -44.25 -32.32
N LYS A 674 1.69 -44.60 -33.17
CA LYS A 674 3.01 -43.97 -33.32
C LYS A 674 2.93 -42.74 -34.23
N PHE A 675 3.61 -41.66 -33.84
CA PHE A 675 4.17 -40.58 -34.67
C PHE A 675 5.38 -40.04 -33.87
N GLY A 676 6.61 -39.80 -34.37
CA GLY A 676 7.10 -39.36 -35.67
C GLY A 676 7.70 -37.96 -35.48
N TYR A 677 8.96 -37.86 -35.03
CA TYR A 677 9.68 -36.59 -34.82
C TYR A 677 10.89 -36.52 -35.74
N ASP A 678 10.93 -35.50 -36.59
CA ASP A 678 12.09 -35.08 -37.38
C ASP A 678 12.80 -33.88 -36.72
N ASP A 679 14.09 -33.80 -37.04
CA ASP A 679 15.18 -32.98 -36.51
C ASP A 679 14.99 -31.45 -36.51
N PHE A 680 15.58 -30.79 -35.50
CA PHE A 680 16.18 -29.45 -35.64
C PHE A 680 17.42 -29.31 -34.75
N SER A 681 18.59 -29.27 -35.39
CA SER A 681 19.90 -28.98 -34.78
C SER A 681 20.18 -27.47 -34.73
N PHE A 682 20.65 -26.98 -33.58
CA PHE A 682 21.22 -25.64 -33.40
C PHE A 682 22.75 -25.73 -33.49
N ASN A 683 23.37 -25.04 -34.45
CA ASN A 683 24.76 -24.59 -34.36
C ASN A 683 24.97 -23.35 -35.24
N GLU A 684 25.90 -22.51 -34.78
CA GLU A 684 26.45 -21.28 -35.37
C GLU A 684 25.69 -19.97 -35.12
N ILE A 685 26.34 -19.06 -34.38
CA ILE A 685 26.93 -17.80 -34.88
C ILE A 685 27.75 -17.17 -33.73
N PHE A 686 29.07 -17.08 -33.89
CA PHE A 686 29.86 -15.93 -33.44
C PHE A 686 31.15 -15.85 -34.28
N GLU A 687 31.43 -14.61 -34.73
CA GLU A 687 32.69 -14.03 -35.22
C GLU A 687 33.10 -14.19 -36.70
N GLN A 688 32.97 -13.04 -37.40
CA GLN A 688 33.88 -12.62 -38.47
C GLN A 688 34.34 -11.18 -38.19
N GLN A 689 35.66 -10.98 -38.11
CA GLN A 689 36.32 -9.79 -38.66
C GLN A 689 37.64 -10.21 -39.34
N ASP A 690 37.86 -9.64 -40.52
CA ASP A 690 38.89 -9.91 -41.52
C ASP A 690 40.34 -9.65 -41.08
N SER A 691 41.27 -10.48 -41.57
CA SER A 691 42.43 -10.02 -42.36
C SER A 691 43.28 -11.17 -42.96
N SER A 692 43.29 -11.20 -44.29
CA SER A 692 44.34 -11.55 -45.26
C SER A 692 45.60 -12.39 -44.88
N GLN A 693 45.77 -13.44 -45.70
CA GLN A 693 46.97 -13.83 -46.48
C GLN A 693 48.04 -14.83 -45.96
N ILE A 694 48.02 -16.01 -46.63
CA ILE A 694 49.12 -16.81 -47.23
C ILE A 694 50.02 -17.69 -46.31
N VAL A 695 50.05 -18.98 -46.69
CA VAL A 695 51.16 -19.97 -46.72
C VAL A 695 50.86 -21.28 -45.96
N SER A 696 50.92 -22.34 -46.77
CA SER A 696 50.98 -23.78 -46.49
C SER A 696 52.06 -24.23 -45.50
N ASN A 697 51.73 -25.22 -44.64
CA ASN A 697 52.38 -26.53 -44.60
C ASN A 697 51.91 -27.38 -43.40
N THR A 698 51.46 -28.60 -43.71
CA THR A 698 51.86 -29.90 -43.13
C THR A 698 52.53 -29.91 -41.75
N GLU A 699 51.91 -30.55 -40.74
CA GLU A 699 52.18 -31.93 -40.29
C GLU A 699 51.44 -32.30 -38.98
N GLN A 700 50.79 -33.47 -39.03
CA GLN A 700 50.66 -34.52 -38.00
C GLN A 700 50.71 -34.16 -36.49
N SER A 701 49.67 -34.49 -35.72
CA SER A 701 49.53 -35.82 -35.09
C SER A 701 48.34 -35.93 -34.14
N SER A 702 47.71 -37.11 -34.21
CA SER A 702 46.98 -37.87 -33.18
C SER A 702 46.01 -37.16 -32.22
N PHE A 703 44.71 -37.45 -32.38
CA PHE A 703 44.00 -38.39 -31.48
C PHE A 703 42.64 -38.80 -32.10
N GLN A 704 42.52 -40.08 -32.41
CA GLN A 704 41.27 -40.83 -32.55
C GLN A 704 40.52 -40.81 -31.19
N THR A 705 39.20 -40.99 -31.04
CA THR A 705 38.33 -42.01 -31.64
C THR A 705 36.87 -41.78 -31.22
N ALA A 706 35.96 -42.27 -32.06
CA ALA A 706 34.70 -42.96 -31.74
C ALA A 706 33.51 -42.17 -31.19
N ASN A 707 32.54 -41.86 -32.08
CA ASN A 707 31.12 -42.13 -31.77
C ASN A 707 30.13 -42.20 -32.94
N ASP A 708 30.56 -42.16 -34.21
CA ASP A 708 29.63 -42.29 -35.35
C ASP A 708 29.92 -43.54 -36.19
N THR A 709 29.47 -44.71 -35.73
CA THR A 709 29.13 -45.87 -36.58
C THR A 709 28.49 -46.95 -35.72
N LEU A 710 27.17 -46.89 -35.51
CA LEU A 710 26.36 -48.06 -35.11
C LEU A 710 24.86 -47.86 -35.33
N TYR A 711 24.50 -47.21 -36.44
CA TYR A 711 23.13 -47.19 -36.95
C TYR A 711 23.17 -47.40 -38.47
N GLN A 712 23.41 -48.65 -38.87
CA GLN A 712 22.98 -49.28 -40.12
C GLN A 712 23.68 -50.64 -40.25
N SER A 713 23.15 -51.66 -39.59
CA SER A 713 23.37 -53.08 -39.96
C SER A 713 22.63 -54.00 -39.00
N PHE A 714 21.29 -54.09 -39.07
CA PHE A 714 20.57 -55.26 -38.56
C PHE A 714 19.22 -55.41 -39.28
N GLU A 715 19.28 -55.86 -40.53
CA GLU A 715 18.22 -56.71 -41.07
C GLU A 715 18.87 -58.05 -41.42
N HIS A 716 18.30 -59.12 -40.85
CA HIS A 716 18.69 -60.54 -40.92
C HIS A 716 19.73 -61.03 -39.90
N GLU A 717 19.33 -61.20 -38.64
CA GLU A 717 19.92 -62.22 -37.75
C GLU A 717 19.04 -63.46 -37.67
N SER A 718 19.69 -64.63 -37.65
CA SER A 718 19.02 -65.93 -37.67
C SER A 718 18.43 -66.28 -36.29
N PRO A 719 17.36 -67.10 -36.21
CA PRO A 719 16.72 -67.48 -34.94
C PRO A 719 17.67 -68.07 -33.88
N GLN A 720 18.80 -68.66 -34.27
CA GLN A 720 19.77 -69.24 -33.35
C GLN A 720 20.57 -68.19 -32.56
N GLN A 721 20.86 -67.02 -33.14
CA GLN A 721 21.60 -65.95 -32.45
C GLN A 721 20.74 -65.22 -31.40
N ILE A 722 19.43 -65.11 -31.66
CA ILE A 722 18.46 -64.56 -30.69
C ILE A 722 18.34 -65.46 -29.46
N GLU A 723 18.52 -66.78 -29.62
CA GLU A 723 18.42 -67.73 -28.52
C GLU A 723 19.67 -67.70 -27.61
N GLU A 724 20.87 -67.51 -28.18
CA GLU A 724 22.09 -67.27 -27.41
C GLU A 724 22.06 -65.95 -26.65
N ILE A 725 21.53 -64.87 -27.26
CA ILE A 725 21.37 -63.58 -26.58
C ILE A 725 20.37 -63.69 -25.43
N LYS A 726 19.31 -64.49 -25.55
CA LYS A 726 18.35 -64.76 -24.46
C LYS A 726 18.97 -65.56 -23.32
N VAL A 727 19.89 -66.48 -23.60
CA VAL A 727 20.62 -67.24 -22.57
C VAL A 727 21.62 -66.34 -21.84
N GLN A 728 22.33 -65.47 -22.56
CA GLN A 728 23.28 -64.51 -21.96
C GLN A 728 22.57 -63.43 -21.13
N THR A 729 21.43 -62.91 -21.58
CA THR A 729 20.63 -61.95 -20.79
C THR A 729 20.07 -62.58 -19.53
N LYS A 730 19.57 -63.82 -19.56
CA LYS A 730 19.12 -64.54 -18.35
C LYS A 730 20.26 -64.75 -17.33
N SER A 731 21.47 -65.05 -17.80
CA SER A 731 22.68 -65.15 -16.97
C SER A 731 23.03 -63.80 -16.31
N ALA A 732 23.02 -62.72 -17.09
CA ALA A 732 23.28 -61.37 -16.61
C ALA A 732 22.24 -60.90 -15.57
N THR A 733 20.95 -61.14 -15.81
CA THR A 733 19.87 -60.80 -14.86
C THR A 733 20.00 -61.60 -13.56
N LYS A 734 20.40 -62.88 -13.62
CA LYS A 734 20.64 -63.70 -12.42
C LYS A 734 21.81 -63.16 -11.59
N LYS A 735 22.90 -62.74 -12.24
CA LYS A 735 24.06 -62.14 -11.59
C LYS A 735 23.73 -60.78 -10.97
N GLN A 736 22.92 -59.96 -11.65
CA GLN A 736 22.46 -58.66 -11.15
C GLN A 736 21.55 -58.81 -9.93
N ASN A 737 20.69 -59.83 -9.90
CA ASN A 737 19.84 -60.12 -8.75
C ASN A 737 20.64 -60.67 -7.55
N GLN A 738 21.67 -61.47 -7.77
CA GLN A 738 22.60 -61.88 -6.70
C GLN A 738 23.33 -60.69 -6.07
N ILE A 739 23.79 -59.74 -6.89
CA ILE A 739 24.45 -58.52 -6.38
C ILE A 739 23.46 -57.67 -5.56
N LYS A 740 22.20 -57.53 -6.02
CA LYS A 740 21.16 -56.80 -5.28
C LYS A 740 20.88 -57.41 -3.91
N GLU A 741 20.80 -58.74 -3.80
CA GLU A 741 20.60 -59.40 -2.50
C GLU A 741 21.82 -59.27 -1.58
N GLN A 742 23.05 -59.39 -2.10
CA GLN A 742 24.27 -59.16 -1.30
C GLN A 742 24.38 -57.72 -0.76
N VAL A 743 23.99 -56.72 -1.57
CA VAL A 743 23.95 -55.32 -1.11
C VAL A 743 22.89 -55.14 -0.03
N LYS A 744 21.72 -55.78 -0.15
CA LYS A 744 20.64 -55.72 0.82
C LYS A 744 21.03 -56.34 2.17
N GLU A 745 21.70 -57.49 2.17
CA GLU A 745 22.25 -58.11 3.38
C GLU A 745 23.31 -57.22 4.04
N THR A 746 24.19 -56.63 3.24
CA THR A 746 25.24 -55.73 3.74
C THR A 746 24.64 -54.49 4.42
N ILE A 747 23.60 -53.89 3.82
CA ILE A 747 22.88 -52.74 4.41
C ILE A 747 22.20 -53.14 5.72
N GLN A 748 21.58 -54.32 5.81
CA GLN A 748 20.96 -54.79 7.05
C GLN A 748 21.99 -54.98 8.18
N VAL A 749 23.19 -55.50 7.87
CA VAL A 749 24.26 -55.67 8.86
C VAL A 749 24.79 -54.32 9.35
N ILE A 750 24.94 -53.34 8.45
CA ILE A 750 25.35 -51.97 8.79
C ILE A 750 24.29 -51.30 9.69
N ASP A 751 23.01 -51.45 9.37
CA ASP A 751 21.91 -50.90 10.16
C ASP A 751 21.82 -51.51 11.56
N GLN A 752 22.05 -52.82 11.68
CA GLN A 752 22.07 -53.49 12.99
C GLN A 752 23.27 -53.04 13.84
N LYS A 753 24.45 -52.83 13.24
CA LYS A 753 25.62 -52.26 13.93
C LYS A 753 25.36 -50.81 14.38
N ASN A 754 24.74 -50.00 13.53
CA ASN A 754 24.40 -48.62 13.85
C ASN A 754 23.33 -48.51 14.95
N LYS A 755 22.33 -49.40 14.96
CA LYS A 755 21.32 -49.48 16.03
C LYS A 755 21.94 -49.89 17.38
N LYS A 756 22.90 -50.82 17.40
CA LYS A 756 23.65 -51.18 18.63
C LYS A 756 24.53 -50.03 19.13
N SER A 757 25.22 -49.31 18.24
CA SER A 757 26.05 -48.14 18.61
C SER A 757 25.21 -46.96 19.13
N LYS A 758 24.03 -46.70 18.54
CA LYS A 758 23.10 -45.67 19.03
C LYS A 758 22.51 -46.01 20.41
N ARG A 759 22.18 -47.28 20.67
CA ARG A 759 21.68 -47.71 21.99
C ARG A 759 22.74 -47.56 23.10
N SER A 760 24.02 -47.82 22.83
CA SER A 760 25.08 -47.62 23.83
C SER A 760 25.38 -46.14 24.09
N LYS A 761 25.28 -45.27 23.06
CA LYS A 761 25.44 -43.82 23.23
C LYS A 761 24.27 -43.19 23.99
N ASN A 762 23.03 -43.54 23.66
CA ASN A 762 21.86 -42.97 24.34
C ASN A 762 21.76 -43.38 25.81
N LYS A 763 22.20 -44.59 26.17
CA LYS A 763 22.24 -45.01 27.58
C LYS A 763 23.24 -44.19 28.39
N LYS A 764 24.39 -43.85 27.79
CA LYS A 764 25.43 -43.04 28.43
C LYS A 764 25.02 -41.56 28.59
N TYR A 765 24.29 -41.02 27.61
CA TYR A 765 23.73 -39.66 27.68
C TYR A 765 22.59 -39.55 28.71
N ALA A 766 21.71 -40.55 28.82
CA ALA A 766 20.64 -40.55 29.82
C ALA A 766 21.19 -40.61 31.26
N GLU A 767 22.23 -41.42 31.50
CA GLU A 767 22.90 -41.51 32.81
C GLU A 767 23.70 -40.23 33.17
N GLU A 768 24.14 -39.44 32.17
CA GLU A 768 24.75 -38.12 32.38
C GLU A 768 23.70 -37.02 32.62
N GLU A 769 22.57 -37.04 31.92
CA GLU A 769 21.46 -36.10 32.13
C GLU A 769 20.82 -36.26 33.51
N GLU A 770 20.60 -37.49 33.97
CA GLU A 770 20.02 -37.77 35.29
C GLU A 770 20.94 -37.25 36.42
N LYS A 771 22.26 -37.37 36.26
CA LYS A 771 23.26 -36.79 37.19
C LYS A 771 23.33 -35.26 37.13
N ILE A 772 23.09 -34.64 35.98
CA ILE A 772 23.04 -33.19 35.84
C ILE A 772 21.76 -32.63 36.46
N GLU A 773 20.66 -33.36 36.35
CA GLU A 773 19.36 -32.96 36.89
C GLU A 773 19.27 -33.12 38.41
N GLU A 774 19.87 -34.17 38.99
CA GLU A 774 20.03 -34.31 40.45
C GLU A 774 20.91 -33.19 41.04
N ASN A 775 22.01 -32.82 40.37
CA ASN A 775 22.87 -31.72 40.82
C ASN A 775 22.20 -30.35 40.71
N LYS A 776 21.40 -30.11 39.66
CA LYS A 776 20.60 -28.88 39.53
C LYS A 776 19.50 -28.78 40.59
N THR A 777 18.91 -29.91 40.98
CA THR A 777 17.84 -29.94 41.98
C THR A 777 18.38 -29.62 43.39
N GLN A 778 19.56 -30.17 43.75
CA GLN A 778 20.23 -29.82 45.02
C GLN A 778 20.73 -28.37 45.07
N GLN A 779 21.17 -27.82 43.93
CA GLN A 779 21.67 -26.43 43.86
C GLN A 779 20.53 -25.39 43.87
N ASN A 780 19.34 -25.77 43.38
CA ASN A 780 18.13 -24.95 43.41
C ASN A 780 17.48 -24.91 44.81
N GLU A 781 17.53 -25.99 45.60
CA GLU A 781 17.01 -25.96 46.99
C GLU A 781 17.83 -25.04 47.91
N ILE A 782 19.15 -24.95 47.71
CA ILE A 782 20.03 -24.08 48.50
C ILE A 782 19.86 -22.59 48.13
N THR A 783 19.47 -22.28 46.89
CA THR A 783 19.18 -20.90 46.46
C THR A 783 17.74 -20.46 46.78
N HIS A 784 16.78 -21.38 46.90
CA HIS A 784 15.38 -21.03 47.16
C HIS A 784 15.09 -20.56 48.60
N ILE A 785 15.89 -20.99 49.58
CA ILE A 785 15.70 -20.63 51.00
C ILE A 785 16.28 -19.24 51.33
N GLY A 786 17.29 -18.77 50.58
CA GLY A 786 17.92 -17.45 50.79
C GLY A 786 17.22 -16.26 50.10
N VAL A 787 16.41 -16.51 49.07
CA VAL A 787 15.79 -15.45 48.25
C VAL A 787 14.34 -15.15 48.65
N GLN A 788 13.62 -16.10 49.26
CA GLN A 788 12.23 -15.90 49.66
C GLN A 788 12.03 -14.96 50.87
N THR A 789 13.03 -14.76 51.73
CA THR A 789 12.95 -13.85 52.88
C THR A 789 13.27 -12.38 52.56
N ARG A 790 13.79 -12.07 51.37
CA ARG A 790 14.05 -10.67 50.93
C ARG A 790 13.07 -10.12 49.89
N HIS A 791 12.35 -10.98 49.16
CA HIS A 791 11.45 -10.53 48.07
C HIS A 791 9.98 -10.31 48.45
N GLN A 792 9.56 -10.59 49.69
CA GLN A 792 8.19 -10.31 50.15
C GLN A 792 7.97 -8.92 50.76
N LYS A 793 9.00 -8.05 50.85
CA LYS A 793 8.87 -6.67 51.38
C LYS A 793 8.92 -5.54 50.34
N LYS A 794 9.00 -5.83 49.04
CA LYS A 794 8.96 -4.81 47.97
C LYS A 794 8.05 -5.21 46.80
N LYS A 795 6.77 -5.51 47.09
CA LYS A 795 5.69 -5.23 46.14
C LYS A 795 5.10 -3.87 46.50
N THR A 796 5.80 -2.81 46.12
CA THR A 796 5.20 -1.48 46.08
C THR A 796 4.13 -1.54 44.99
N VAL A 797 2.86 -1.54 45.40
CA VAL A 797 1.73 -1.26 44.51
C VAL A 797 2.11 0.00 43.75
N GLN A 798 2.33 -0.12 42.45
CA GLN A 798 2.66 1.02 41.59
C GLN A 798 1.38 1.87 41.57
N LYS A 799 1.27 2.82 42.50
CA LYS A 799 0.15 3.75 42.59
C LYS A 799 0.02 4.38 41.20
N SER A 800 -1.06 4.06 40.50
CA SER A 800 -1.38 4.65 39.21
C SER A 800 -1.32 6.16 39.38
N ARG A 801 -0.40 6.82 38.67
CA ARG A 801 -0.32 8.29 38.71
C ARG A 801 -1.67 8.83 38.24
N ILE A 802 -2.25 9.73 39.03
CA ILE A 802 -3.49 10.41 38.67
C ILE A 802 -3.10 11.50 37.65
N PRO A 803 -3.79 11.59 36.50
CA PRO A 803 -3.52 12.66 35.54
C PRO A 803 -3.81 14.03 36.15
N LYS A 804 -3.08 15.06 35.72
CA LYS A 804 -3.35 16.46 36.08
C LYS A 804 -4.62 16.97 35.40
N TYR A 805 -4.85 16.57 34.15
CA TYR A 805 -6.06 16.86 33.40
C TYR A 805 -6.29 15.81 32.29
N LEU A 806 -7.53 15.70 31.86
CA LEU A 806 -7.98 14.93 30.70
C LEU A 806 -8.20 15.94 29.56
N GLY A 807 -7.66 15.68 28.37
CA GLY A 807 -7.77 16.64 27.27
C GLY A 807 -7.73 16.01 25.89
N ILE A 808 -7.90 16.81 24.85
CA ILE A 808 -7.85 16.41 23.46
C ILE A 808 -6.61 17.04 22.81
N ASN A 809 -5.67 16.21 22.39
CA ASN A 809 -4.44 16.64 21.72
C ASN A 809 -4.68 16.82 20.22
N ILE A 810 -4.62 18.07 19.74
CA ILE A 810 -4.84 18.38 18.32
C ILE A 810 -3.62 18.04 17.44
N GLU A 811 -2.44 17.89 18.03
CA GLU A 811 -1.22 17.45 17.33
C GLU A 811 -1.28 15.99 16.84
N LYS A 812 -2.27 15.23 17.32
CA LYS A 812 -2.52 13.86 16.85
C LYS A 812 -3.24 13.81 15.51
N ASP A 813 -3.63 14.96 14.93
CA ASP A 813 -4.07 15.04 13.54
C ASP A 813 -2.87 14.84 12.60
N PHE A 814 -3.01 13.95 11.62
CA PHE A 814 -1.98 13.69 10.61
C PHE A 814 -1.67 14.90 9.72
N LYS A 815 -2.57 15.90 9.64
CA LYS A 815 -2.38 17.18 8.95
C LYS A 815 -2.15 18.35 9.90
N TYR A 816 -1.77 18.08 11.15
CA TYR A 816 -1.64 19.11 12.18
C TYR A 816 -0.80 20.31 11.73
N GLY A 817 0.42 20.09 11.24
CA GLY A 817 1.33 21.19 10.84
C GLY A 817 0.71 22.11 9.79
N TYR A 818 0.23 21.54 8.69
CA TYR A 818 -0.44 22.30 7.62
C TYR A 818 -1.66 23.08 8.12
N LYS A 819 -2.52 22.47 8.93
CA LYS A 819 -3.73 23.13 9.43
C LYS A 819 -3.41 24.24 10.45
N MET A 820 -2.37 24.05 11.26
CA MET A 820 -1.93 25.06 12.21
C MET A 820 -1.32 26.27 11.50
N GLU A 821 -0.55 26.04 10.43
CA GLU A 821 -0.05 27.11 9.55
C GLU A 821 -1.20 27.92 8.93
N GLN A 822 -2.22 27.26 8.37
CA GLN A 822 -3.39 27.94 7.82
C GLN A 822 -4.19 28.72 8.88
N LEU A 823 -4.35 28.14 10.07
CA LEU A 823 -4.96 28.82 11.21
C LEU A 823 -4.20 30.11 11.51
N MET A 824 -2.87 30.03 11.61
CA MET A 824 -2.04 31.19 11.95
C MET A 824 -2.03 32.25 10.86
N GLN A 825 -1.97 31.87 9.58
CA GLN A 825 -2.14 32.82 8.48
C GLN A 825 -3.48 33.55 8.56
N SER A 826 -4.57 32.82 8.87
CA SER A 826 -5.87 33.43 9.10
C SER A 826 -5.88 34.36 10.31
N VAL A 827 -5.23 33.99 11.41
CA VAL A 827 -5.09 34.85 12.59
C VAL A 827 -4.33 36.13 12.24
N LEU A 828 -3.16 36.03 11.61
CA LEU A 828 -2.33 37.16 11.21
C LEU A 828 -3.07 38.09 10.23
N GLN A 829 -3.79 37.52 9.25
CA GLN A 829 -4.58 38.31 8.30
C GLN A 829 -5.70 39.09 9.00
N ASN A 830 -6.34 38.52 10.03
CA ASN A 830 -7.35 39.23 10.81
C ASN A 830 -6.75 40.27 11.76
N LEU A 831 -5.46 40.15 12.10
CA LEU A 831 -4.74 41.10 12.94
C LEU A 831 -4.23 42.33 12.18
N GLN A 832 -3.99 42.25 10.87
CA GLN A 832 -3.40 43.33 10.06
C GLN A 832 -4.12 44.69 10.20
N ASP A 833 -5.44 44.68 10.41
CA ASP A 833 -6.23 45.92 10.52
C ASP A 833 -6.29 46.47 11.96
N ILE A 834 -5.77 45.73 12.95
CA ILE A 834 -6.13 45.90 14.37
C ILE A 834 -4.90 45.98 15.27
N CYS A 835 -3.89 45.16 15.01
CA CYS A 835 -2.65 45.15 15.77
C CYS A 835 -1.57 45.98 15.05
N PRO A 836 -0.65 46.61 15.79
CA PRO A 836 0.56 47.17 15.23
C PRO A 836 1.36 46.13 14.41
N ASN A 837 1.88 46.54 13.24
CA ASN A 837 2.58 45.66 12.30
C ASN A 837 3.81 44.95 12.91
N ASP A 838 4.48 45.61 13.86
CA ASP A 838 5.61 45.07 14.60
C ASP A 838 5.21 43.85 15.44
N GLU A 839 4.08 43.89 16.13
CA GLU A 839 3.59 42.75 16.91
C GLU A 839 3.16 41.59 16.02
N ILE A 840 2.52 41.86 14.88
CA ILE A 840 2.16 40.84 13.89
C ILE A 840 3.41 40.13 13.39
N LEU A 841 4.46 40.90 13.05
CA LEU A 841 5.73 40.36 12.60
C LEU A 841 6.42 39.53 13.70
N GLU A 842 6.33 39.95 14.97
CA GLU A 842 6.85 39.17 16.11
C GLU A 842 6.08 37.85 16.29
N ILE A 843 4.75 37.85 16.20
CA ILE A 843 3.92 36.64 16.28
C ILE A 843 4.24 35.70 15.12
N GLU A 844 4.33 36.21 13.89
CA GLU A 844 4.67 35.42 12.70
C GLU A 844 6.07 34.81 12.82
N THR A 845 7.06 35.61 13.24
CA THR A 845 8.44 35.16 13.44
C THR A 845 8.52 34.08 14.52
N ALA A 846 7.85 34.28 15.64
CA ALA A 846 7.84 33.32 16.75
C ALA A 846 7.06 32.04 16.43
N PHE A 847 5.99 32.12 15.64
CA PHE A 847 5.25 30.93 15.22
C PHE A 847 6.09 30.06 14.28
N ASN A 848 6.84 30.69 13.38
CA ASN A 848 7.72 30.02 12.41
C ASN A 848 9.07 29.58 13.00
N SER A 849 9.41 29.97 14.24
CA SER A 849 10.66 29.56 14.88
C SER A 849 10.52 28.19 15.54
N GLU A 850 11.51 27.32 15.29
CA GLU A 850 11.57 25.99 15.92
C GLU A 850 12.16 26.03 17.34
N THR A 851 12.77 27.15 17.73
CA THR A 851 13.49 27.31 19.00
C THR A 851 12.70 28.16 20.00
N ILE A 852 12.30 27.54 21.11
CA ILE A 852 11.77 28.22 22.30
C ILE A 852 12.96 28.80 23.07
N ASP A 853 13.49 29.96 22.69
CA ASP A 853 14.73 30.44 23.32
C ASP A 853 14.77 31.92 23.73
N ASP A 854 13.65 32.64 23.63
CA ASP A 854 13.58 34.01 24.14
C ASP A 854 12.60 34.16 25.29
N LYS A 855 13.12 34.53 26.47
CA LYS A 855 12.33 34.73 27.70
C LYS A 855 11.33 35.89 27.58
N ASP A 856 11.57 36.82 26.66
CA ASP A 856 10.82 38.08 26.52
C ASP A 856 9.96 38.13 25.24
N GLY A 857 10.06 37.11 24.37
CA GLY A 857 9.36 37.01 23.09
C GLY A 857 8.07 36.19 23.13
N TRP A 858 7.34 36.20 22.01
CA TRP A 858 6.26 35.25 21.76
C TRP A 858 6.82 33.83 21.67
N ASN A 859 6.12 32.87 22.27
CA ASN A 859 6.51 31.47 22.30
C ASN A 859 5.32 30.56 22.00
N ASN A 860 5.56 29.51 21.21
CA ASN A 860 4.62 28.40 21.04
C ASN A 860 4.45 27.64 22.36
N VAL A 861 3.23 27.18 22.66
CA VAL A 861 3.02 26.31 23.82
C VAL A 861 3.54 24.88 23.55
N PRO A 862 4.04 24.16 24.56
CA PRO A 862 4.61 22.82 24.35
C PRO A 862 3.62 21.75 23.87
N ASN A 863 2.31 21.97 24.08
CA ASN A 863 1.27 21.03 23.67
C ASN A 863 -0.02 21.79 23.36
N TYR A 864 -0.50 21.66 22.12
CA TYR A 864 -1.80 22.21 21.74
C TYR A 864 -2.92 21.23 22.08
N HIS A 865 -3.73 21.59 23.06
CA HIS A 865 -4.79 20.71 23.54
C HIS A 865 -6.00 21.47 24.07
N VAL A 866 -7.17 20.83 23.99
CA VAL A 866 -8.39 21.26 24.67
C VAL A 866 -8.48 20.53 26.00
N THR A 867 -8.55 21.26 27.12
CA THR A 867 -8.79 20.62 28.43
C THR A 867 -10.27 20.24 28.55
N CYS A 868 -10.55 18.95 28.73
CA CYS A 868 -11.90 18.42 28.97
C CYS A 868 -12.25 18.46 30.46
N LEU A 869 -11.31 18.03 31.32
CA LEU A 869 -11.48 17.95 32.77
C LEU A 869 -10.17 18.26 33.49
N TYR A 870 -10.17 19.22 34.41
CA TYR A 870 -9.02 19.47 35.29
C TYR A 870 -9.12 18.60 36.55
N VAL A 871 -8.21 17.64 36.68
CA VAL A 871 -8.20 16.67 37.78
C VAL A 871 -7.35 17.17 38.95
N GLY A 872 -6.32 17.98 38.69
CA GLY A 872 -5.48 18.59 39.74
C GLY A 872 -4.73 17.58 40.62
N GLY A 873 -4.68 16.30 40.22
CA GLY A 873 -4.17 15.21 41.06
C GLY A 873 -5.14 14.71 42.13
N ASP A 874 -6.38 15.20 42.18
CA ASP A 874 -7.42 14.72 43.10
C ASP A 874 -8.09 13.45 42.53
N ALA A 875 -7.92 12.34 43.25
CA ALA A 875 -8.51 11.05 42.88
C ALA A 875 -10.04 11.09 42.81
N LYS A 876 -10.69 11.94 43.61
CA LYS A 876 -12.16 12.05 43.64
C LYS A 876 -12.71 12.62 42.34
N ILE A 877 -11.97 13.50 41.67
CA ILE A 877 -12.40 14.06 40.38
C ILE A 877 -12.39 12.98 39.28
N MET A 878 -11.55 11.94 39.42
CA MET A 878 -11.58 10.78 38.52
C MET A 878 -12.84 9.91 38.67
N GLU A 879 -13.64 10.14 39.71
CA GLU A 879 -14.96 9.50 39.90
C GLU A 879 -16.10 10.29 39.24
N SER A 880 -15.81 11.47 38.66
CA SER A 880 -16.79 12.25 37.89
C SER A 880 -17.27 11.49 36.65
N GLU A 881 -18.50 11.77 36.22
CA GLU A 881 -19.10 11.13 35.04
C GLU A 881 -18.24 11.33 33.77
N ILE A 882 -17.66 12.52 33.59
CA ILE A 882 -16.78 12.83 32.46
C ILE A 882 -15.51 11.98 32.52
N ALA A 883 -14.86 11.86 33.67
CA ALA A 883 -13.66 11.02 33.82
C ALA A 883 -13.95 9.54 33.55
N LEU A 884 -15.10 9.03 33.99
CA LEU A 884 -15.52 7.64 33.78
C LEU A 884 -15.83 7.33 32.30
N LYS A 885 -16.36 8.31 31.55
CA LYS A 885 -16.60 8.18 30.11
C LYS A 885 -15.35 8.45 29.26
N PHE A 886 -14.36 9.17 29.81
CA PHE A 886 -13.18 9.57 29.06
C PHE A 886 -12.28 8.37 28.73
N CYS A 887 -12.25 8.03 27.44
CA CYS A 887 -11.38 6.97 26.92
C CYS A 887 -10.19 7.60 26.20
N GLN A 888 -8.96 7.24 26.57
CA GLN A 888 -7.75 7.68 25.88
C GLN A 888 -7.66 7.14 24.43
N ASP A 889 -7.02 7.89 23.54
CA ASP A 889 -6.80 7.58 22.13
C ASP A 889 -8.06 7.47 21.26
N VAL A 890 -9.18 8.03 21.72
CA VAL A 890 -10.40 8.19 20.93
C VAL A 890 -10.23 9.39 20.01
N GLN A 891 -10.53 9.20 18.73
CA GLN A 891 -10.48 10.26 17.74
C GLN A 891 -11.66 11.22 17.92
N VAL A 892 -11.38 12.51 18.04
CA VAL A 892 -12.38 13.57 18.25
C VAL A 892 -12.17 14.67 17.23
N ALA A 893 -13.25 15.12 16.59
CA ALA A 893 -13.21 16.30 15.73
C ALA A 893 -13.23 17.58 16.59
N VAL A 894 -12.19 18.41 16.46
CA VAL A 894 -12.05 19.71 17.13
C VAL A 894 -12.11 20.79 16.08
N LYS A 895 -13.12 21.66 16.11
CA LYS A 895 -13.26 22.77 15.16
C LYS A 895 -12.91 24.08 15.82
N LEU A 896 -11.79 24.70 15.46
CA LEU A 896 -11.49 26.06 15.90
C LEU A 896 -12.34 27.03 15.10
N MET A 897 -13.30 27.67 15.79
CA MET A 897 -14.31 28.54 15.21
C MET A 897 -13.92 30.03 15.31
N GLY A 898 -12.90 30.35 16.10
CA GLY A 898 -12.39 31.70 16.28
C GLY A 898 -11.14 31.71 17.13
N CYS A 899 -10.62 32.90 17.36
CA CYS A 899 -9.53 33.15 18.30
C CYS A 899 -9.82 34.34 19.22
N LEU A 900 -9.22 34.30 20.40
CA LEU A 900 -9.12 35.41 21.34
C LEU A 900 -7.64 35.79 21.46
N ILE A 901 -7.34 37.07 21.34
CA ILE A 901 -5.98 37.60 21.31
C ILE A 901 -5.90 38.69 22.38
N ILE A 902 -4.90 38.63 23.24
CA ILE A 902 -4.58 39.71 24.19
C ILE A 902 -3.22 40.24 23.79
N GLN A 903 -3.19 41.52 23.45
CA GLN A 903 -2.04 42.20 22.92
C GLN A 903 -0.82 42.02 23.83
N ASN A 904 0.30 41.58 23.25
CA ASN A 904 1.57 41.28 23.91
C ASN A 904 1.49 40.20 25.01
N ARG A 905 0.47 39.34 24.99
CA ARG A 905 0.25 38.32 26.03
C ARG A 905 -0.13 36.94 25.49
N LEU A 906 -1.27 36.82 24.80
CA LEU A 906 -1.90 35.52 24.54
C LEU A 906 -2.53 35.44 23.16
N VAL A 907 -2.42 34.28 22.52
CA VAL A 907 -3.26 33.86 21.39
C VAL A 907 -3.97 32.56 21.77
N ILE A 908 -5.30 32.56 21.73
CA ILE A 908 -6.15 31.47 22.21
C ILE A 908 -7.12 31.07 21.08
N GLY A 909 -7.14 29.80 20.67
CA GLY A 909 -8.16 29.24 19.79
C GLY A 909 -9.43 28.86 20.55
N ILE A 910 -10.61 29.10 19.97
CA ILE A 910 -11.92 28.78 20.55
C ILE A 910 -12.49 27.54 19.83
N PRO A 911 -12.40 26.33 20.43
CA PRO A 911 -12.85 25.08 19.84
C PRO A 911 -14.35 24.84 20.07
N THR A 912 -15.00 24.27 19.09
CA THR A 912 -16.25 23.51 19.26
C THR A 912 -15.96 22.02 19.10
N LEU A 913 -16.56 21.23 19.99
CA LEU A 913 -16.50 19.77 19.96
C LEU A 913 -17.89 19.22 19.63
N ILE A 914 -17.95 18.24 18.73
CA ILE A 914 -19.22 17.66 18.29
C ILE A 914 -19.63 16.47 19.19
N ASP A 915 -18.65 15.66 19.61
CA ASP A 915 -18.91 14.33 20.20
C ASP A 915 -18.20 14.08 21.53
N GLN A 916 -17.77 15.13 22.24
CA GLN A 916 -17.04 14.98 23.51
C GLN A 916 -17.57 15.94 24.58
N GLU A 917 -17.95 15.39 25.74
CA GLU A 917 -18.34 16.15 26.93
C GLU A 917 -17.11 16.91 27.49
N ILE A 918 -17.30 18.17 27.89
CA ILE A 918 -16.28 19.05 28.45
C ILE A 918 -16.84 19.66 29.74
N GLU A 919 -16.10 19.58 30.84
CA GLU A 919 -16.42 20.27 32.10
C GLU A 919 -15.81 21.67 32.15
N ASN A 920 -14.74 21.90 31.39
CA ASN A 920 -14.10 23.21 31.33
C ASN A 920 -15.11 24.26 30.86
N GLU A 921 -15.36 25.25 31.73
CA GLU A 921 -16.31 26.34 31.53
C GLU A 921 -16.01 27.15 30.25
N PHE A 922 -14.73 27.32 29.93
CA PHE A 922 -14.27 27.98 28.72
C PHE A 922 -13.35 27.04 27.93
N PRO A 923 -13.90 26.11 27.12
CA PRO A 923 -13.09 25.28 26.25
C PRO A 923 -12.24 26.17 25.34
N HIS A 924 -10.94 25.90 25.30
CA HIS A 924 -9.97 26.67 24.52
C HIS A 924 -8.72 25.84 24.20
N VAL A 925 -7.94 26.31 23.23
CA VAL A 925 -6.58 25.87 22.93
C VAL A 925 -5.66 27.07 23.08
N THR A 926 -4.73 27.08 24.04
CA THR A 926 -3.69 28.11 24.06
C THR A 926 -2.75 27.87 22.89
N ILE A 927 -2.52 28.87 22.04
CA ILE A 927 -1.70 28.75 20.83
C ILE A 927 -0.32 29.35 21.08
N MET A 928 -0.27 30.61 21.51
CA MET A 928 0.98 31.32 21.80
C MET A 928 0.87 32.11 23.10
N ILE A 929 2.02 32.31 23.75
CA ILE A 929 2.16 33.04 25.01
C ILE A 929 3.34 34.02 24.93
N ARG A 930 3.24 35.16 25.63
CA ARG A 930 4.32 36.12 25.86
C ARG A 930 4.22 36.65 27.28
N ASN A 931 5.31 36.51 28.06
CA ASN A 931 5.37 37.00 29.45
C ASN A 931 4.21 36.55 30.36
N CYS A 932 3.62 35.38 30.08
CA CYS A 932 2.57 34.73 30.86
C CYS A 932 2.67 33.20 30.70
N LYS A 933 1.89 32.46 31.47
CA LYS A 933 1.84 30.99 31.41
C LYS A 933 0.59 30.53 30.68
N ALA A 934 0.65 29.34 30.09
CA ALA A 934 -0.47 28.80 29.34
C ALA A 934 -1.77 28.63 30.15
N PHE A 935 -1.71 28.54 31.49
CA PHE A 935 -2.92 28.46 32.32
C PHE A 935 -3.60 29.83 32.54
N ASP A 936 -2.88 30.94 32.30
CA ASP A 936 -3.42 32.31 32.44
C ASP A 936 -4.50 32.59 31.39
N SER A 937 -4.60 31.77 30.33
CA SER A 937 -5.69 31.78 29.35
C SER A 937 -7.08 31.63 30.00
N ASN A 938 -7.21 30.83 31.08
CA ASN A 938 -8.49 30.70 31.80
C ASN A 938 -8.90 32.00 32.48
N MET A 939 -7.94 32.74 33.04
CA MET A 939 -8.19 34.04 33.67
C MET A 939 -8.60 35.06 32.61
N ALA A 940 -7.92 35.09 31.48
CA ALA A 940 -8.27 35.93 30.33
C ALA A 940 -9.70 35.66 29.85
N LEU A 941 -10.06 34.39 29.65
CA LEU A 941 -11.40 34.00 29.21
C LEU A 941 -12.48 34.37 30.24
N ARG A 942 -12.20 34.25 31.54
CA ARG A 942 -13.14 34.72 32.58
C ARG A 942 -13.35 36.22 32.55
N LEU A 943 -12.28 37.00 32.44
CA LEU A 943 -12.37 38.46 32.41
C LEU A 943 -13.16 38.97 31.19
N LEU A 944 -13.02 38.30 30.05
CA LEU A 944 -13.59 38.77 28.78
C LEU A 944 -14.90 38.08 28.39
N CYS A 945 -15.04 36.80 28.70
CA CYS A 945 -16.10 35.94 28.17
C CYS A 945 -17.06 35.42 29.24
N ASP A 946 -16.92 35.75 30.52
CA ASP A 946 -17.90 35.39 31.55
C ASP A 946 -19.20 36.21 31.40
N LYS A 947 -20.27 35.77 32.07
CA LYS A 947 -21.60 36.39 31.97
C LYS A 947 -21.55 37.86 32.39
N GLY A 948 -21.89 38.74 31.45
CA GLY A 948 -21.89 40.20 31.65
C GLY A 948 -20.62 40.89 31.15
N CYS A 949 -19.61 40.14 30.69
CA CYS A 949 -18.42 40.69 30.06
C CYS A 949 -18.62 40.92 28.56
N GLU A 950 -17.80 41.81 27.99
CA GLU A 950 -17.96 42.34 26.63
C GLU A 950 -17.94 41.27 25.52
N PHE A 951 -17.15 40.20 25.69
CA PHE A 951 -17.05 39.14 24.68
C PHE A 951 -17.96 37.95 24.94
N ASN A 952 -18.78 37.95 26.00
CA ASN A 952 -19.64 36.82 26.37
C ASN A 952 -20.57 36.39 25.23
N ASP A 953 -21.21 37.36 24.58
CA ASP A 953 -22.19 37.08 23.53
C ASP A 953 -21.54 36.54 22.25
N ILE A 954 -20.35 37.04 21.89
CA ILE A 954 -19.61 36.52 20.74
C ILE A 954 -19.07 35.12 21.05
N TYR A 955 -18.44 34.93 22.22
CA TYR A 955 -17.93 33.62 22.64
C TYR A 955 -19.05 32.56 22.63
N LYS A 956 -20.21 32.86 23.21
CA LYS A 956 -21.38 31.97 23.19
C LYS A 956 -21.90 31.69 21.79
N ARG A 957 -21.87 32.67 20.89
CA ARG A 957 -22.26 32.47 19.48
C ARG A 957 -21.27 31.56 18.76
N ILE A 958 -19.97 31.77 18.94
CA ILE A 958 -18.90 30.90 18.42
C ILE A 958 -19.10 29.47 18.92
N MET A 959 -19.34 29.27 20.22
CA MET A 959 -19.53 27.96 20.83
C MET A 959 -20.82 27.24 20.41
N LYS A 960 -21.90 28.00 20.11
CA LYS A 960 -23.18 27.43 19.65
C LYS A 960 -23.25 27.20 18.15
N SER A 961 -22.37 27.82 17.38
CA SER A 961 -22.37 27.74 15.93
C SER A 961 -21.97 26.34 15.48
N LYS A 962 -22.90 25.63 14.82
CA LYS A 962 -22.63 24.35 14.16
C LYS A 962 -22.03 24.53 12.75
N SER A 963 -22.11 25.73 12.19
CA SER A 963 -21.64 26.08 10.84
C SER A 963 -21.27 27.56 10.75
N SER A 964 -20.15 27.86 10.10
CA SER A 964 -19.58 29.22 10.06
C SER A 964 -20.35 30.25 9.24
N SER A 965 -21.36 29.83 8.46
CA SER A 965 -22.20 30.70 7.63
C SER A 965 -23.13 31.66 8.39
N GLN A 966 -22.89 31.91 9.69
CA GLN A 966 -23.75 32.71 10.56
C GLN A 966 -23.10 33.99 11.10
N PHE A 967 -21.81 34.25 10.85
CA PHE A 967 -21.18 35.50 11.28
C PHE A 967 -21.15 36.50 10.13
N LYS A 968 -21.84 37.65 10.30
CA LYS A 968 -21.63 38.81 9.42
C LYS A 968 -20.23 39.37 9.69
N GLN A 969 -19.55 39.87 8.64
CA GLN A 969 -18.17 40.35 8.71
C GLN A 969 -17.98 41.40 9.83
N ASP A 970 -18.93 42.32 10.01
CA ASP A 970 -18.88 43.36 11.05
C ASP A 970 -19.17 42.84 12.48
N GLU A 971 -19.82 41.68 12.63
CA GLU A 971 -20.08 41.06 13.93
C GLU A 971 -18.99 40.07 14.34
N SER A 972 -18.04 39.79 13.45
CA SER A 972 -17.01 38.79 13.64
C SER A 972 -15.82 39.28 14.48
N ARG A 973 -15.75 40.59 14.77
CA ARG A 973 -14.61 41.23 15.45
C ARG A 973 -15.10 42.18 16.54
N ARG A 974 -14.49 42.11 17.74
CA ARG A 974 -14.64 43.12 18.80
C ARG A 974 -13.32 43.37 19.50
N THR A 975 -13.17 44.59 20.01
CA THR A 975 -12.01 45.06 20.76
C THR A 975 -12.45 45.60 22.12
N GLU A 976 -11.70 45.30 23.16
CA GLU A 976 -11.92 45.82 24.52
C GLU A 976 -10.58 46.05 25.22
N ASN A 977 -10.47 47.07 26.06
CA ASN A 977 -9.30 47.25 26.92
C ASN A 977 -9.52 46.54 28.25
N ILE A 978 -8.59 45.67 28.64
CA ILE A 978 -8.68 44.93 29.90
C ILE A 978 -7.46 45.13 30.78
N GLU A 979 -7.67 45.18 32.08
CA GLU A 979 -6.59 45.01 33.04
C GLU A 979 -6.27 43.51 33.18
N PHE A 980 -5.13 43.09 32.63
CA PHE A 980 -4.67 41.70 32.66
C PHE A 980 -3.26 41.64 33.24
N MET A 981 -3.09 40.88 34.33
CA MET A 981 -1.83 40.77 35.07
C MET A 981 -1.24 42.13 35.53
N GLY A 982 -2.11 43.06 35.94
CA GLY A 982 -1.71 44.37 36.49
C GLY A 982 -1.26 45.39 35.43
N SER A 983 -1.62 45.19 34.17
CA SER A 983 -1.38 46.13 33.07
C SER A 983 -2.58 46.16 32.14
N ILE A 984 -2.83 47.30 31.48
CA ILE A 984 -3.93 47.45 30.52
C ILE A 984 -3.45 46.92 29.16
N HIS A 985 -4.23 46.01 28.58
CA HIS A 985 -3.98 45.39 27.30
C HIS A 985 -5.23 45.49 26.42
N SER A 986 -5.05 45.73 25.13
CA SER A 986 -6.12 45.55 24.15
C SER A 986 -6.38 44.06 23.96
N ALA A 987 -7.65 43.65 24.00
CA ALA A 987 -8.09 42.30 23.70
C ALA A 987 -8.98 42.29 22.47
N TYR A 988 -8.86 41.23 21.66
CA TYR A 988 -9.57 41.05 20.41
C TYR A 988 -10.18 39.67 20.35
N ILE A 989 -11.45 39.57 19.98
CA ILE A 989 -12.08 38.29 19.65
C ILE A 989 -12.46 38.28 18.18
N VAL A 990 -12.05 37.22 17.47
CA VAL A 990 -12.26 37.06 16.03
C VAL A 990 -12.95 35.72 15.79
N ALA A 991 -14.11 35.73 15.14
CA ALA A 991 -14.74 34.54 14.60
C ALA A 991 -14.19 34.25 13.20
N PHE A 992 -13.83 33.00 12.91
CA PHE A 992 -13.36 32.62 11.58
C PHE A 992 -14.54 32.40 10.63
N GLU A 993 -14.38 32.84 9.38
CA GLU A 993 -15.35 32.60 8.30
C GLU A 993 -15.48 31.10 7.99
N TYR A 994 -14.41 30.33 8.18
CA TYR A 994 -14.40 28.87 8.06
C TYR A 994 -13.69 28.25 9.26
N PRO A 995 -14.23 27.15 9.82
CA PRO A 995 -13.61 26.53 10.97
C PRO A 995 -12.38 25.70 10.55
N PHE A 996 -11.33 25.76 11.37
CA PHE A 996 -10.19 24.87 11.23
C PHE A 996 -10.47 23.56 11.97
N GLU A 997 -10.82 22.51 11.24
CA GLU A 997 -11.17 21.21 11.80
C GLU A 997 -9.94 20.30 11.96
N PHE A 998 -9.67 19.85 13.19
CA PHE A 998 -8.62 18.90 13.54
C PHE A 998 -9.21 17.54 13.93
N ARG A 999 -8.63 16.46 13.41
CA ARG A 999 -8.90 15.06 13.79
C ARG A 999 -7.98 14.65 14.94
N ALA A 1000 -8.25 15.25 16.09
CA ALA A 1000 -7.47 15.13 17.32
C ALA A 1000 -7.69 13.78 18.04
N LYS A 1001 -6.97 13.55 19.15
CA LYS A 1001 -7.20 12.39 20.02
C LYS A 1001 -7.27 12.76 21.48
N THR A 1002 -8.14 12.09 22.24
CA THR A 1002 -8.18 12.19 23.71
C THR A 1002 -6.88 11.66 24.32
N GLN A 1003 -6.37 12.34 25.34
CA GLN A 1003 -5.10 12.04 26.00
C GLN A 1003 -5.15 12.40 27.49
N ASN A 1004 -4.52 11.55 28.32
CA ASN A 1004 -4.28 11.84 29.73
C ASN A 1004 -2.97 12.62 29.87
N TYR A 1005 -2.98 13.73 30.62
CA TYR A 1005 -1.81 14.55 30.85
C TYR A 1005 -1.35 14.41 32.30
N TYR A 1006 -0.13 13.94 32.50
CA TYR A 1006 0.47 13.71 33.82
C TYR A 1006 1.48 14.82 34.16
N GLN A 1007 1.71 15.07 35.45
CA GLN A 1007 2.81 15.92 35.93
C GLN A 1007 4.15 15.17 35.92
#